data_AF-A0A1M5WK06-F1
#
_entry.id   AF-A0A1M5WK06-F1
#
_cell.length_a   1.000
_cell.length_b   1.000
_cell.length_c   1.000
_cell.angle_alpha   90.00
_cell.angle_beta   90.00
_cell.angle_gamma   90.00
#
_symmetry.space_group_name_H-M   'P 1'
#
loop_
_entity.id
_entity.type
_entity.pdbx_description
1 polymer ?
#
loop_
_entity_poly.entity_id
_entity_poly.type
_entity_poly.pdbx_seq_one_letter_code
_entity_poly.pdbx_strand_id
1 'polypeptide(L)'
;MSKTTFLKLLLIAFILPNAILSQTNKDLPNYFPVSPNAASFAKEGLFPVDYSTGKINISIPLYTIKTKELTVPINMNYNSTGIQLDELASWVGLGWNLNSGGAVVRNVKGIPDTGYGVPDINNAAFTQANYNFLYSQYNPYRVNPVDTAYDEFIINAPGLSGTFYFVNNKPVFKDLQNTVVKTSSFNNQLLTNTQTLEITKADGTIYRFGQSLDGYNANETVHNTSDIYKPDYVSSWFLTEIIPPNSKSSNDIISFKYKSLASVYDYQIVTGEQLIDNAIAPNKTATLKSIFPDKTNSSRQFLTSINFNNGIVEFNSNQNRLDLIDDYKLDKISIYNLKGITKTLINEYSFVYDYYNRAGGFRTTSDPNDGISNPNSYNSTKNISSRDKSLKLTQIINNTLNVKHLFEYEGTTLPSRGTTKKDFWGYINANTGNLSPPTRLDRISGDIRNNYYTTVGNGDRTANETLMKSGILQKIIYPEGGYSIFEYEANRYIENVTTPTILNKTSTVVVYGTGCNSNYGPSSTSKVFTPVNYVLGSGKLNISFSAATQESGAGNTNVKYDSEYFGRPAPLTMGGSYTYVREFNNSSHTLSATEYRSGNIGAYGCPFTSITASWQENSGSTTTPTVKLTGGLRIKSIKSYDGKNSNPVAIKQYLYENENPLVKEGNGCYVRGTFQTTTSDDILPVFSSSSIFDNNTGGSPSITYGKVTEFDVDAITASNNGKTEYFYENIPLSRLFDFSAGSLPKVFQSPQYRIETGGNNQPFETTLMYLSFTFFKNDMWNQGSLLKTNIYKNGTSPNTYKIIRSIVNQYIILKQQSLAYNVVFSNFAAPVFPEDYPDSFALPYNQNADFCSGMFYYAVGQTSQGKKEITTTT
;
A
#
# COMPACT_ATOMS: atom_id res chain seq x y z
N MET A 1 -63.42 64.23 11.34
CA MET A 1 -64.68 64.00 10.60
C MET A 1 -64.33 63.53 9.20
N SER A 2 -65.06 62.64 8.53
CA SER A 2 -66.14 61.75 8.99
C SER A 2 -66.23 60.54 8.05
N LYS A 3 -66.60 59.41 8.65
CA LYS A 3 -67.36 58.34 7.99
C LYS A 3 -68.45 58.93 7.08
N THR A 4 -68.42 58.60 5.80
CA THR A 4 -69.55 58.11 4.99
C THR A 4 -69.06 57.81 3.56
N THR A 5 -69.60 56.74 2.96
CA THR A 5 -69.39 56.27 1.56
C THR A 5 -68.37 55.13 1.37
N PHE A 6 -68.65 53.96 1.92
CA PHE A 6 -68.49 52.70 1.16
C PHE A 6 -69.51 51.62 1.60
N LEU A 7 -70.75 52.05 1.81
CA LEU A 7 -71.87 51.21 2.22
C LEU A 7 -72.43 50.39 1.03
N LYS A 8 -71.60 49.51 0.47
CA LYS A 8 -72.00 48.48 -0.52
C LYS A 8 -71.37 47.10 -0.28
N LEU A 9 -70.61 46.92 0.81
CA LEU A 9 -69.86 45.67 1.09
C LEU A 9 -70.33 44.94 2.36
N LEU A 10 -71.60 45.09 2.75
CA LEU A 10 -72.14 44.52 4.01
C LEU A 10 -73.30 43.52 3.80
N LEU A 11 -73.19 42.65 2.79
CA LEU A 11 -74.11 41.51 2.61
C LEU A 11 -73.43 40.22 2.10
N ILE A 12 -72.12 40.06 2.35
CA ILE A 12 -71.36 38.83 2.07
C ILE A 12 -70.50 38.48 3.30
N ALA A 13 -71.16 38.31 4.44
CA ALA A 13 -70.50 37.99 5.70
C ALA A 13 -71.43 37.21 6.64
N PHE A 14 -71.86 36.01 6.24
CA PHE A 14 -72.18 34.90 7.16
C PHE A 14 -72.24 33.57 6.38
N ILE A 15 -71.78 32.48 7.03
CA ILE A 15 -71.68 31.07 6.58
C ILE A 15 -70.28 30.66 6.05
N LEU A 16 -69.42 30.28 7.02
CA LEU A 16 -68.63 29.03 7.20
C LEU A 16 -68.09 28.22 5.99
N PRO A 17 -67.00 27.43 6.19
CA PRO A 17 -65.98 27.22 5.17
C PRO A 17 -66.17 25.95 4.32
N ASN A 18 -65.62 25.99 3.10
CA ASN A 18 -65.25 24.79 2.35
C ASN A 18 -63.75 24.51 2.52
N ALA A 19 -63.41 23.47 3.27
CA ALA A 19 -62.09 22.88 3.25
C ALA A 19 -61.90 22.09 1.94
N ILE A 20 -60.81 22.36 1.20
CA ILE A 20 -60.41 21.49 0.11
C ILE A 20 -59.75 20.25 0.71
N LEU A 21 -60.37 19.09 0.48
CA LEU A 21 -59.84 17.80 0.91
C LEU A 21 -58.58 17.45 0.11
N SER A 22 -57.41 17.54 0.75
CA SER A 22 -56.27 16.72 0.37
C SER A 22 -56.37 15.38 1.12
N GLN A 23 -56.53 14.28 0.38
CA GLN A 23 -56.48 12.95 0.96
C GLN A 23 -55.02 12.60 1.28
N THR A 24 -54.61 12.86 2.51
CA THR A 24 -53.33 12.35 3.02
C THR A 24 -53.45 10.86 3.26
N ASN A 25 -52.97 10.05 2.31
CA ASN A 25 -52.77 8.62 2.52
C ASN A 25 -51.84 8.41 3.71
N LYS A 26 -52.43 7.96 4.82
CA LYS A 26 -51.80 7.93 6.14
C LYS A 26 -50.99 6.64 6.35
N ASP A 27 -50.14 6.30 5.39
CA ASP A 27 -49.15 5.23 5.49
C ASP A 27 -47.89 5.71 6.24
N LEU A 28 -48.12 6.24 7.46
CA LEU A 28 -47.07 6.38 8.44
C LEU A 28 -46.78 4.98 9.00
N PRO A 29 -45.58 4.39 8.76
CA PRO A 29 -45.17 3.19 9.49
C PRO A 29 -45.26 3.48 10.98
N ASN A 30 -45.83 2.54 11.73
CA ASN A 30 -46.08 2.68 13.16
C ASN A 30 -44.77 2.50 13.97
N TYR A 31 -43.84 3.43 13.81
CA TYR A 31 -42.69 3.55 14.70
C TYR A 31 -43.21 4.03 16.06
N PHE A 32 -42.97 3.24 17.10
CA PHE A 32 -43.14 3.69 18.48
C PHE A 32 -42.38 5.02 18.65
N PRO A 33 -42.98 6.05 19.28
CA PRO A 33 -42.28 7.29 19.55
C PRO A 33 -41.18 7.04 20.59
N VAL A 34 -39.97 6.75 20.09
CA VAL A 34 -38.75 6.88 20.88
C VAL A 34 -38.72 8.27 21.49
N SER A 35 -38.40 8.36 22.79
CA SER A 35 -38.31 9.66 23.46
C SER A 35 -37.37 10.61 22.68
N PRO A 36 -37.61 11.93 22.64
CA PRO A 36 -36.77 12.85 21.87
C PRO A 36 -35.27 12.69 22.12
N ASN A 37 -34.88 12.35 23.36
CA ASN A 37 -33.51 12.07 23.75
C ASN A 37 -32.98 10.77 23.09
N ALA A 38 -33.76 9.68 23.11
CA ALA A 38 -33.41 8.43 22.43
C ALA A 38 -33.40 8.58 20.89
N ALA A 39 -34.28 9.43 20.34
CA ALA A 39 -34.31 9.77 18.91
C ALA A 39 -33.09 10.62 18.50
N SER A 40 -32.61 11.50 19.37
CA SER A 40 -31.37 12.25 19.16
C SER A 40 -30.16 11.32 19.26
N PHE A 41 -30.13 10.45 20.26
CA PHE A 41 -29.08 9.44 20.42
C PHE A 41 -28.97 8.50 19.21
N ALA A 42 -30.11 8.04 18.67
CA ALA A 42 -30.12 7.24 17.45
C ALA A 42 -29.55 7.99 16.22
N LYS A 43 -29.57 9.33 16.19
CA LYS A 43 -28.90 10.14 15.15
C LYS A 43 -27.39 10.25 15.37
N GLU A 44 -26.93 10.39 16.61
CA GLU A 44 -25.50 10.38 16.97
C GLU A 44 -24.83 9.01 16.74
N GLY A 45 -25.63 7.93 16.60
CA GLY A 45 -25.18 6.61 16.14
C GLY A 45 -25.13 6.41 14.62
N LEU A 46 -25.58 7.39 13.81
CA LEU A 46 -25.56 7.29 12.33
C LEU A 46 -24.23 7.77 11.75
N PHE A 47 -23.22 6.92 11.83
CA PHE A 47 -21.94 7.15 11.18
C PHE A 47 -22.03 6.92 9.66
N PRO A 48 -21.64 7.90 8.82
CA PRO A 48 -21.58 7.69 7.37
C PRO A 48 -20.53 6.62 7.03
N VAL A 49 -20.89 5.64 6.22
CA VAL A 49 -19.95 4.65 5.68
C VAL A 49 -19.66 5.00 4.23
N ASP A 50 -18.37 5.07 3.87
CA ASP A 50 -17.97 4.93 2.47
C ASP A 50 -18.11 3.46 2.11
N TYR A 51 -19.30 3.09 1.62
CA TYR A 51 -19.63 1.71 1.30
C TYR A 51 -18.70 1.12 0.24
N SER A 52 -18.16 1.93 -0.68
CA SER A 52 -17.29 1.44 -1.75
C SER A 52 -16.00 0.81 -1.22
N THR A 53 -15.52 1.26 -0.05
CA THR A 53 -14.31 0.75 0.64
C THR A 53 -14.61 0.05 1.96
N GLY A 54 -15.83 0.21 2.50
CA GLY A 54 -16.22 -0.26 3.83
C GLY A 54 -15.69 0.58 4.99
N LYS A 55 -15.13 1.77 4.71
CA LYS A 55 -14.60 2.69 5.73
C LYS A 55 -15.73 3.45 6.43
N ILE A 56 -15.74 3.46 7.75
CA ILE A 56 -16.68 4.25 8.57
C ILE A 56 -16.10 5.64 8.90
N ASN A 57 -16.86 6.69 8.66
CA ASN A 57 -16.49 8.07 8.98
C ASN A 57 -16.93 8.44 10.40
N ILE A 58 -16.01 8.26 11.35
CA ILE A 58 -16.20 8.65 12.75
C ILE A 58 -15.71 10.10 12.91
N SER A 59 -16.63 11.01 13.23
CA SER A 59 -16.35 12.44 13.41
C SER A 59 -17.00 12.96 14.70
N ILE A 60 -16.28 13.79 15.45
CA ILE A 60 -16.75 14.44 16.69
C ILE A 60 -16.68 15.96 16.47
N PRO A 61 -17.82 16.66 16.33
CA PRO A 61 -17.83 18.11 16.19
C PRO A 61 -17.47 18.80 17.52
N LEU A 62 -16.55 19.76 17.46
CA LEU A 62 -16.12 20.55 18.63
C LEU A 62 -16.65 21.98 18.55
N TYR A 63 -16.53 22.62 17.39
CA TYR A 63 -17.03 23.98 17.18
C TYR A 63 -17.32 24.22 15.70
N THR A 64 -17.96 25.33 15.37
CA THR A 64 -18.10 25.79 13.99
C THR A 64 -18.04 27.31 13.97
N ILE A 65 -16.95 27.83 13.40
CA ILE A 65 -16.77 29.25 13.16
C ILE A 65 -17.77 29.65 12.07
N LYS A 66 -18.58 30.68 12.35
CA LYS A 66 -19.51 31.27 11.39
C LYS A 66 -19.23 32.76 11.27
N THR A 67 -18.84 33.20 10.08
CA THR A 67 -18.83 34.62 9.71
C THR A 67 -20.07 34.92 8.86
N LYS A 68 -20.12 36.07 8.18
CA LYS A 68 -21.24 36.42 7.29
C LYS A 68 -21.31 35.52 6.04
N GLU A 69 -20.15 35.14 5.51
CA GLU A 69 -20.03 34.42 4.22
C GLU A 69 -19.32 33.06 4.36
N LEU A 70 -18.55 32.83 5.43
CA LEU A 70 -17.76 31.62 5.63
C LEU A 70 -18.26 30.79 6.82
N THR A 71 -18.26 29.47 6.66
CA THR A 71 -18.52 28.50 7.73
C THR A 71 -17.36 27.50 7.78
N VAL A 72 -16.63 27.48 8.89
CA VAL A 72 -15.46 26.61 9.11
C VAL A 72 -15.73 25.69 10.30
N PRO A 73 -16.04 24.40 10.06
CA PRO A 73 -16.21 23.44 11.14
C PRO A 73 -14.86 23.04 11.76
N ILE A 74 -14.86 22.83 13.07
CA ILE A 74 -13.74 22.26 13.83
C ILE A 74 -14.21 20.92 14.40
N ASN A 75 -13.59 19.83 13.96
CA ASN A 75 -14.00 18.47 14.34
C ASN A 75 -12.80 17.51 14.39
N MET A 76 -12.96 16.44 15.16
CA MET A 76 -12.01 15.33 15.27
C MET A 76 -12.48 14.17 14.42
N ASN A 77 -11.64 13.62 13.54
CA ASN A 77 -11.95 12.43 12.74
C ASN A 77 -11.04 11.25 13.10
N TYR A 78 -11.57 10.04 13.05
CA TYR A 78 -10.81 8.79 13.23
C TYR A 78 -10.68 8.00 11.93
N ASN A 79 -9.49 7.47 11.64
CA ASN A 79 -9.25 6.58 10.51
C ASN A 79 -9.56 5.12 10.89
N SER A 80 -10.67 4.61 10.36
CA SER A 80 -11.22 3.30 10.70
C SER A 80 -10.72 2.12 9.84
N THR A 81 -9.74 2.34 8.95
CA THR A 81 -9.20 1.30 8.07
C THR A 81 -8.26 0.32 8.78
N GLY A 82 -8.06 0.45 10.10
CA GLY A 82 -7.00 -0.23 10.85
C GLY A 82 -5.74 0.60 10.97
N ILE A 83 -4.91 0.27 11.96
CA ILE A 83 -3.64 0.92 12.23
C ILE A 83 -2.54 0.24 11.41
N GLN A 84 -1.77 1.00 10.64
CA GLN A 84 -0.57 0.47 9.98
C GLN A 84 0.58 0.32 11.00
N LEU A 85 1.44 -0.69 10.84
CA LEU A 85 2.50 -0.98 11.81
C LEU A 85 3.34 0.27 12.11
N ASP A 86 3.77 0.96 11.06
CA ASP A 86 4.70 2.08 11.10
C ASP A 86 4.03 3.45 11.27
N GLU A 87 2.69 3.49 11.37
CA GLU A 87 1.89 4.71 11.51
C GLU A 87 2.35 5.54 12.73
N LEU A 88 2.52 6.84 12.51
CA LEU A 88 2.81 7.82 13.54
C LEU A 88 1.51 8.40 14.10
N ALA A 89 1.43 8.49 15.43
CA ALA A 89 0.36 9.21 16.08
C ALA A 89 0.47 10.72 15.81
N SER A 90 -0.63 11.33 15.39
CA SER A 90 -0.73 12.79 15.27
C SER A 90 -0.61 13.45 16.65
N TRP A 91 -0.51 14.78 16.68
CA TRP A 91 -0.56 15.57 17.93
C TRP A 91 -1.85 15.42 18.75
N VAL A 92 -2.87 14.71 18.22
CA VAL A 92 -4.12 14.35 18.91
C VAL A 92 -4.33 12.83 19.04
N GLY A 93 -3.34 12.00 18.72
CA GLY A 93 -3.34 10.55 18.94
C GLY A 93 -3.30 9.68 17.68
N LEU A 94 -3.02 8.39 17.86
CA LEU A 94 -2.96 7.38 16.79
C LEU A 94 -4.33 7.16 16.15
N GLY A 95 -4.38 7.11 14.80
CA GLY A 95 -5.62 7.07 14.02
C GLY A 95 -6.49 8.34 14.07
N TRP A 96 -6.26 9.28 14.98
CA TRP A 96 -7.04 10.52 15.11
C TRP A 96 -6.39 11.70 14.36
N ASN A 97 -7.23 12.53 13.75
CA ASN A 97 -6.85 13.78 13.12
C ASN A 97 -7.81 14.91 13.52
N LEU A 98 -7.28 16.13 13.65
CA LEU A 98 -8.06 17.33 13.96
C LEU A 98 -8.24 18.20 12.72
N ASN A 99 -9.47 18.28 12.22
CA ASN A 99 -9.84 19.18 11.13
C ASN A 99 -10.12 20.56 11.73
N SER A 100 -9.10 21.43 11.71
CA SER A 100 -9.17 22.81 12.26
C SER A 100 -8.42 23.85 11.41
N GLY A 101 -8.03 23.48 10.20
CA GLY A 101 -7.25 24.29 9.27
C GLY A 101 -7.09 23.51 7.96
N GLY A 102 -5.98 23.70 7.27
CA GLY A 102 -5.67 22.94 6.07
C GLY A 102 -4.21 23.04 5.67
N ALA A 103 -3.84 22.32 4.62
CA ALA A 103 -2.54 22.42 3.98
C ALA A 103 -2.60 22.01 2.50
N VAL A 104 -1.63 22.48 1.73
CA VAL A 104 -1.20 21.83 0.48
C VAL A 104 0.06 21.01 0.82
N VAL A 105 0.03 19.71 0.59
CA VAL A 105 1.15 18.78 0.80
C VAL A 105 1.70 18.35 -0.56
N ARG A 106 3.02 18.39 -0.72
CA ARG A 106 3.76 17.99 -1.91
C ARG A 106 4.33 16.60 -1.75
N ASN A 107 3.79 15.66 -2.51
CA ASN A 107 4.30 14.30 -2.64
C ASN A 107 5.30 14.26 -3.80
N VAL A 108 6.59 14.32 -3.49
CA VAL A 108 7.66 14.43 -4.50
C VAL A 108 7.84 13.11 -5.28
N LYS A 109 7.91 13.18 -6.61
CA LYS A 109 7.90 12.02 -7.52
C LYS A 109 9.22 11.76 -8.24
N GLY A 110 10.33 11.99 -7.54
CA GLY A 110 11.68 11.81 -8.05
C GLY A 110 12.56 12.91 -7.49
N ILE A 111 12.71 13.99 -8.25
CA ILE A 111 13.31 15.24 -7.77
C ILE A 111 12.20 16.25 -7.49
N PRO A 112 12.42 17.30 -6.67
CA PRO A 112 11.41 18.35 -6.52
C PRO A 112 11.24 19.13 -7.83
N ASP A 113 10.05 19.04 -8.43
CA ASP A 113 9.59 19.85 -9.57
C ASP A 113 10.02 21.34 -9.47
N THR A 114 10.51 21.87 -10.59
CA THR A 114 10.74 23.31 -10.82
C THR A 114 9.90 23.83 -12.00
N GLY A 115 8.82 23.12 -12.32
CA GLY A 115 7.84 23.50 -13.34
C GLY A 115 8.26 23.25 -14.80
N TYR A 116 9.40 22.58 -15.02
CA TYR A 116 9.75 21.97 -16.30
C TYR A 116 8.92 20.69 -16.52
N GLY A 117 8.70 20.31 -17.78
CA GLY A 117 7.85 19.16 -18.10
C GLY A 117 8.57 17.81 -18.01
N VAL A 118 7.80 16.74 -17.77
CA VAL A 118 8.28 15.36 -17.99
C VAL A 118 8.64 15.20 -19.48
N PRO A 119 9.86 14.77 -19.81
CA PRO A 119 10.35 14.71 -21.19
C PRO A 119 9.82 13.50 -21.96
N ASP A 120 9.65 13.64 -23.29
CA ASP A 120 9.23 12.52 -24.12
C ASP A 120 10.40 11.58 -24.43
N ILE A 121 10.30 10.33 -23.95
CA ILE A 121 11.27 9.25 -24.21
C ILE A 121 10.72 8.19 -25.16
N ASN A 122 9.51 8.32 -25.71
CA ASN A 122 8.81 7.23 -26.41
C ASN A 122 9.62 6.59 -27.54
N ASN A 123 10.44 7.36 -28.25
CA ASN A 123 11.23 6.89 -29.39
C ASN A 123 12.70 7.32 -29.29
N ALA A 124 13.32 7.11 -28.13
CA ALA A 124 14.72 7.43 -27.90
C ALA A 124 15.66 6.59 -28.81
N ALA A 125 16.15 7.18 -29.89
CA ALA A 125 17.16 6.58 -30.76
C ALA A 125 18.50 6.39 -30.02
N PHE A 126 19.24 5.33 -30.30
CA PHE A 126 20.51 5.04 -29.63
C PHE A 126 21.59 6.07 -30.00
N THR A 127 21.77 7.05 -29.12
CA THR A 127 22.71 8.17 -29.25
C THR A 127 23.29 8.51 -27.88
N GLN A 128 24.48 9.13 -27.83
CA GLN A 128 25.09 9.57 -26.58
C GLN A 128 24.18 10.49 -25.76
N ALA A 129 23.46 11.42 -26.42
CA ALA A 129 22.55 12.34 -25.76
C ALA A 129 21.43 11.58 -25.03
N ASN A 130 20.76 10.65 -25.73
CA ASN A 130 19.68 9.85 -25.15
C ASN A 130 20.18 8.85 -24.09
N TYR A 131 21.40 8.32 -24.24
CA TYR A 131 22.03 7.48 -23.22
C TYR A 131 22.26 8.26 -21.91
N ASN A 132 22.92 9.43 -22.00
CA ASN A 132 23.17 10.29 -20.84
C ASN A 132 21.85 10.73 -20.17
N PHE A 133 20.82 10.92 -20.97
CA PHE A 133 19.48 11.31 -20.54
C PHE A 133 18.74 10.19 -19.79
N LEU A 134 18.73 8.97 -20.32
CA LEU A 134 18.16 7.81 -19.63
C LEU A 134 18.97 7.47 -18.36
N TYR A 135 20.28 7.68 -18.38
CA TYR A 135 21.12 7.54 -17.19
C TYR A 135 20.80 8.58 -16.09
N SER A 136 20.58 9.84 -16.45
CA SER A 136 20.13 10.85 -15.46
C SER A 136 18.69 10.61 -15.00
N GLN A 137 17.79 10.07 -15.83
CA GLN A 137 16.47 9.61 -15.38
C GLN A 137 16.56 8.44 -14.39
N TYR A 138 17.50 7.50 -14.61
CA TYR A 138 17.75 6.35 -13.73
C TYR A 138 18.41 6.74 -12.40
N ASN A 139 19.32 7.71 -12.41
CA ASN A 139 20.01 8.22 -11.23
C ASN A 139 20.01 9.77 -11.21
N PRO A 140 18.90 10.40 -10.82
CA PRO A 140 18.67 11.84 -11.02
C PRO A 140 19.51 12.75 -10.14
N TYR A 141 20.25 12.24 -9.16
CA TYR A 141 21.04 13.07 -8.25
C TYR A 141 22.55 13.10 -8.58
N ARG A 142 22.99 12.51 -9.70
CA ARG A 142 24.42 12.39 -10.04
C ARG A 142 24.93 13.46 -11.01
N VAL A 143 24.27 13.65 -12.16
CA VAL A 143 24.67 14.63 -13.20
C VAL A 143 23.42 15.12 -13.91
N ASN A 144 23.22 16.44 -13.98
CA ASN A 144 22.08 17.10 -14.65
C ASN A 144 20.72 16.46 -14.32
N PRO A 145 20.10 16.78 -13.16
CA PRO A 145 18.86 16.16 -12.71
C PRO A 145 17.73 16.30 -13.75
N VAL A 146 17.15 15.18 -14.19
CA VAL A 146 16.00 15.14 -15.11
C VAL A 146 14.88 14.36 -14.46
N ASP A 147 13.73 15.01 -14.26
CA ASP A 147 12.59 14.41 -13.57
C ASP A 147 11.86 13.37 -14.42
N THR A 148 11.38 12.33 -13.76
CA THR A 148 10.63 11.22 -14.38
C THR A 148 9.12 11.41 -14.26
N ALA A 149 8.63 12.15 -13.27
CA ALA A 149 7.20 12.32 -13.03
C ALA A 149 6.90 13.65 -12.34
N TYR A 150 5.76 14.28 -12.66
CA TYR A 150 5.30 15.48 -11.97
C TYR A 150 5.01 15.22 -10.49
N ASP A 151 5.37 16.18 -9.65
CA ASP A 151 5.04 16.19 -8.22
C ASP A 151 3.53 16.31 -8.00
N GLU A 152 3.04 15.57 -7.01
CA GLU A 152 1.63 15.50 -6.69
C GLU A 152 1.29 16.43 -5.51
N PHE A 153 0.49 17.47 -5.76
CA PHE A 153 0.07 18.44 -4.76
C PHE A 153 -1.32 18.09 -4.24
N ILE A 154 -1.41 17.65 -2.99
CA ILE A 154 -2.64 17.24 -2.32
C ILE A 154 -3.11 18.38 -1.43
N ILE A 155 -4.32 18.88 -1.67
CA ILE A 155 -4.94 19.93 -0.86
C ILE A 155 -6.08 19.39 0.00
N ASN A 156 -6.07 19.79 1.27
CA ASN A 156 -7.21 19.67 2.17
C ASN A 156 -7.33 20.94 3.02
N ALA A 157 -8.50 21.58 2.98
CA ALA A 157 -8.90 22.72 3.78
C ALA A 157 -10.44 22.72 3.95
N PRO A 158 -11.00 23.51 4.88
CA PRO A 158 -12.44 23.53 5.12
C PRO A 158 -13.21 23.99 3.88
N GLY A 159 -13.95 23.08 3.22
CA GLY A 159 -14.67 23.39 1.98
C GLY A 159 -13.82 23.44 0.69
N LEU A 160 -12.59 22.93 0.73
CA LEU A 160 -11.68 22.83 -0.41
C LEU A 160 -10.79 21.57 -0.29
N SER A 161 -10.93 20.63 -1.22
CA SER A 161 -10.09 19.43 -1.30
C SER A 161 -9.83 19.03 -2.75
N GLY A 162 -8.72 18.33 -2.99
CA GLY A 162 -8.36 17.85 -4.33
C GLY A 162 -6.88 17.50 -4.48
N THR A 163 -6.49 17.23 -5.72
CA THR A 163 -5.10 16.95 -6.10
C THR A 163 -4.78 17.69 -7.39
N PHE A 164 -3.59 18.26 -7.52
CA PHE A 164 -3.14 18.95 -8.73
C PHE A 164 -1.64 18.76 -8.98
N TYR A 165 -1.19 19.12 -10.17
CA TYR A 165 0.19 18.98 -10.65
C TYR A 165 0.61 20.30 -11.33
N PHE A 166 1.90 20.65 -11.35
CA PHE A 166 2.39 21.83 -12.09
C PHE A 166 2.96 21.41 -13.45
N VAL A 167 2.13 21.48 -14.50
CA VAL A 167 2.51 21.10 -15.86
C VAL A 167 2.94 22.34 -16.63
N ASN A 168 4.22 22.44 -17.00
CA ASN A 168 4.80 23.59 -17.69
C ASN A 168 4.49 24.92 -16.96
N ASN A 169 4.75 24.96 -15.66
CA ASN A 169 4.41 26.07 -14.74
C ASN A 169 2.92 26.45 -14.69
N LYS A 170 1.99 25.55 -15.05
CA LYS A 170 0.54 25.76 -14.90
C LYS A 170 -0.08 24.69 -13.99
N PRO A 171 -0.93 25.07 -13.02
CA PRO A 171 -1.65 24.11 -12.20
C PRO A 171 -2.67 23.33 -13.05
N VAL A 172 -2.67 22.01 -12.94
CA VAL A 172 -3.66 21.12 -13.55
C VAL A 172 -4.24 20.22 -12.48
N PHE A 173 -5.50 20.46 -12.12
CA PHE A 173 -6.23 19.66 -11.13
C PHE A 173 -6.61 18.29 -11.69
N LYS A 174 -6.47 17.24 -10.88
CA LYS A 174 -6.79 15.84 -11.23
C LYS A 174 -8.25 15.64 -11.63
N ASP A 175 -9.14 16.42 -11.03
CA ASP A 175 -10.58 16.49 -11.32
C ASP A 175 -10.97 17.71 -12.17
N LEU A 176 -9.97 18.42 -12.71
CA LEU A 176 -10.10 19.51 -13.68
C LEU A 176 -11.08 20.62 -13.24
N GLN A 177 -11.12 20.93 -11.93
CA GLN A 177 -11.86 22.06 -11.39
C GLN A 177 -11.43 23.40 -12.01
N ASN A 178 -12.36 24.35 -12.10
CA ASN A 178 -12.09 25.75 -12.45
C ASN A 178 -11.53 26.51 -11.23
N THR A 179 -10.37 26.08 -10.76
CA THR A 179 -9.61 26.66 -9.65
C THR A 179 -8.36 27.35 -10.19
N VAL A 180 -8.11 28.58 -9.77
CA VAL A 180 -6.89 29.32 -10.15
C VAL A 180 -5.87 29.16 -9.02
N VAL A 181 -4.66 28.69 -9.36
CA VAL A 181 -3.52 28.70 -8.43
C VAL A 181 -2.56 29.81 -8.83
N LYS A 182 -2.15 30.63 -7.86
CA LYS A 182 -1.04 31.59 -7.97
C LYS A 182 0.08 31.18 -7.03
N THR A 183 1.31 31.52 -7.37
CA THR A 183 2.48 31.29 -6.51
C THR A 183 3.12 32.62 -6.10
N SER A 184 3.94 32.62 -5.05
CA SER A 184 4.75 33.79 -4.68
C SER A 184 5.87 34.12 -5.70
N SER A 185 6.13 33.25 -6.67
CA SER A 185 7.21 33.40 -7.64
C SER A 185 6.80 34.30 -8.81
N PHE A 186 7.79 34.90 -9.49
CA PHE A 186 7.54 35.63 -10.74
C PHE A 186 6.82 34.74 -11.76
N ASN A 187 5.89 35.32 -12.54
CA ASN A 187 5.04 34.61 -13.51
C ASN A 187 4.23 33.41 -12.95
N ASN A 188 4.01 33.31 -11.64
CA ASN A 188 3.36 32.17 -10.97
C ASN A 188 4.09 30.82 -11.14
N GLN A 189 5.42 30.84 -11.32
CA GLN A 189 6.21 29.62 -11.48
C GLN A 189 6.32 28.82 -10.17
N LEU A 190 6.39 27.49 -10.27
CA LEU A 190 6.73 26.62 -9.14
C LEU A 190 8.26 26.54 -9.02
N LEU A 191 8.80 26.95 -7.87
CA LEU A 191 10.21 26.84 -7.53
C LEU A 191 10.35 26.03 -6.24
N THR A 192 11.53 25.49 -5.96
CA THR A 192 11.81 24.74 -4.71
C THR A 192 11.55 25.58 -3.45
N ASN A 193 11.73 26.90 -3.55
CA ASN A 193 11.54 27.89 -2.49
C ASN A 193 10.23 28.70 -2.62
N THR A 194 9.24 28.26 -3.39
CA THR A 194 7.93 28.94 -3.45
C THR A 194 7.32 29.05 -2.05
N GLN A 195 7.06 30.26 -1.58
CA GLN A 195 6.64 30.52 -0.19
C GLN A 195 5.12 30.61 0.00
N THR A 196 4.36 30.89 -1.07
CA THR A 196 2.89 30.99 -1.03
C THR A 196 2.26 30.24 -2.17
N LEU A 197 1.15 29.57 -1.88
CA LEU A 197 0.15 29.15 -2.87
C LEU A 197 -1.19 29.82 -2.54
N GLU A 198 -1.77 30.55 -3.49
CA GLU A 198 -3.15 31.04 -3.39
C GLU A 198 -4.05 30.23 -4.32
N ILE A 199 -5.18 29.73 -3.81
CA ILE A 199 -6.14 28.94 -4.57
C ILE A 199 -7.49 29.62 -4.52
N THR A 200 -7.94 30.12 -5.67
CA THR A 200 -9.25 30.76 -5.84
C THR A 200 -10.27 29.74 -6.35
N LYS A 201 -11.37 29.56 -5.59
CA LYS A 201 -12.52 28.74 -5.99
C LYS A 201 -13.38 29.45 -7.04
N ALA A 202 -14.24 28.69 -7.72
CA ALA A 202 -15.24 29.22 -8.65
C ALA A 202 -16.26 30.19 -7.99
N ASP A 203 -16.46 30.11 -6.68
CA ASP A 203 -17.27 31.05 -5.88
C ASP A 203 -16.52 32.36 -5.53
N GLY A 204 -15.26 32.49 -5.93
CA GLY A 204 -14.38 33.63 -5.67
C GLY A 204 -13.68 33.62 -4.31
N THR A 205 -13.96 32.66 -3.43
CA THR A 205 -13.24 32.51 -2.16
C THR A 205 -11.78 32.16 -2.43
N ILE A 206 -10.85 32.86 -1.76
CA ILE A 206 -9.41 32.63 -1.87
C ILE A 206 -8.92 31.93 -0.61
N TYR A 207 -8.21 30.82 -0.79
CA TYR A 207 -7.49 30.10 0.26
C TYR A 207 -6.01 30.36 0.06
N ARG A 208 -5.34 30.93 1.07
CA ARG A 208 -3.92 31.28 1.00
C ARG A 208 -3.14 30.37 1.95
N PHE A 209 -2.10 29.74 1.40
CA PHE A 209 -1.28 28.75 2.08
C PHE A 209 0.18 29.23 2.14
N GLY A 210 0.84 28.94 3.26
CA GLY A 210 2.25 29.21 3.50
C GLY A 210 2.50 30.59 4.09
N GLN A 211 2.85 31.58 3.27
CA GLN A 211 3.03 32.95 3.72
C GLN A 211 1.75 33.80 3.58
N SER A 212 1.22 34.34 4.68
CA SER A 212 0.06 35.25 4.71
C SER A 212 0.38 36.66 4.18
N LEU A 213 -0.65 37.50 4.01
CA LEU A 213 -0.55 38.88 3.54
C LEU A 213 0.31 39.79 4.44
N ASP A 214 0.41 39.48 5.74
CA ASP A 214 1.27 40.16 6.72
C ASP A 214 2.74 39.67 6.71
N GLY A 215 3.08 38.73 5.83
CA GLY A 215 4.43 38.16 5.70
C GLY A 215 4.76 37.01 6.67
N TYR A 216 3.87 36.67 7.61
CA TYR A 216 4.02 35.50 8.48
C TYR A 216 4.01 34.19 7.67
N ASN A 217 4.88 33.23 8.00
CA ASN A 217 5.11 32.01 7.22
C ASN A 217 4.84 30.73 8.03
N ALA A 218 4.07 29.80 7.44
CA ALA A 218 3.75 28.48 7.97
C ALA A 218 4.08 27.34 6.97
N ASN A 219 5.30 27.34 6.43
CA ASN A 219 5.81 26.27 5.55
C ASN A 219 6.53 25.18 6.34
N GLU A 220 6.43 23.94 5.85
CA GLU A 220 7.33 22.85 6.23
C GLU A 220 8.37 22.64 5.13
N THR A 221 9.64 22.67 5.49
CA THR A 221 10.77 22.45 4.59
C THR A 221 11.40 21.12 4.93
N VAL A 222 11.70 20.31 3.91
CA VAL A 222 12.52 19.10 4.05
C VAL A 222 13.95 19.46 3.68
N HIS A 223 14.88 19.11 4.58
CA HIS A 223 16.32 19.21 4.38
C HIS A 223 16.90 17.80 4.19
N ASN A 224 17.76 17.65 3.19
CA ASN A 224 18.45 16.39 2.90
C ASN A 224 19.84 16.38 3.55
N THR A 225 20.15 15.39 4.38
CA THR A 225 21.44 15.30 5.09
C THR A 225 22.38 14.26 4.47
N SER A 226 22.33 14.07 3.15
CA SER A 226 23.10 13.08 2.39
C SER A 226 24.28 13.74 1.66
N ASP A 227 25.37 12.99 1.43
CA ASP A 227 26.51 13.43 0.61
C ASP A 227 26.16 13.59 -0.89
N ILE A 228 24.93 13.24 -1.28
CA ILE A 228 24.38 13.36 -2.63
C ILE A 228 23.62 14.68 -2.74
N TYR A 229 23.84 15.45 -3.81
CA TYR A 229 23.16 16.73 -4.04
C TYR A 229 21.65 16.53 -4.26
N LYS A 230 20.87 16.73 -3.19
CA LYS A 230 19.41 16.80 -3.21
C LYS A 230 18.98 18.18 -2.69
N PRO A 231 18.31 19.01 -3.50
CA PRO A 231 17.92 20.34 -3.06
C PRO A 231 16.89 20.28 -1.93
N ASP A 232 16.97 21.25 -1.02
CA ASP A 232 15.89 21.52 -0.05
C ASP A 232 14.63 21.98 -0.80
N TYR A 233 13.46 21.62 -0.27
CA TYR A 233 12.19 21.99 -0.85
C TYR A 233 11.10 22.18 0.20
N VAL A 234 10.13 23.06 -0.09
CA VAL A 234 8.91 23.15 0.70
C VAL A 234 8.04 21.91 0.43
N SER A 235 7.78 21.13 1.48
CA SER A 235 6.97 19.91 1.46
C SER A 235 5.50 20.18 1.79
N SER A 236 5.22 21.19 2.62
CA SER A 236 3.87 21.56 3.01
C SER A 236 3.70 23.08 3.11
N TRP A 237 2.59 23.61 2.60
CA TRP A 237 2.15 24.99 2.84
C TRP A 237 0.87 24.94 3.69
N PHE A 238 0.91 25.40 4.94
CA PHE A 238 -0.28 25.40 5.81
C PHE A 238 -1.20 26.57 5.49
N LEU A 239 -2.51 26.35 5.60
CA LEU A 239 -3.53 27.38 5.37
C LEU A 239 -3.33 28.53 6.37
N THR A 240 -3.02 29.73 5.90
CA THR A 240 -2.89 30.90 6.75
C THR A 240 -4.09 31.82 6.71
N GLU A 241 -4.81 31.91 5.57
CA GLU A 241 -5.97 32.81 5.42
C GLU A 241 -7.06 32.19 4.52
N ILE A 242 -8.33 32.34 4.92
CA ILE A 242 -9.50 32.18 4.04
C ILE A 242 -10.13 33.56 3.86
N ILE A 243 -10.16 34.03 2.62
CA ILE A 243 -10.59 35.37 2.22
C ILE A 243 -11.91 35.23 1.45
N PRO A 244 -13.04 35.81 1.93
CA PRO A 244 -14.31 35.74 1.23
C PRO A 244 -14.30 36.59 -0.05
N PRO A 245 -15.09 36.22 -1.08
CA PRO A 245 -15.08 36.87 -2.40
C PRO A 245 -15.37 38.38 -2.35
N ASN A 246 -16.23 38.80 -1.42
CA ASN A 246 -16.63 40.20 -1.25
C ASN A 246 -15.93 40.88 -0.06
N SER A 247 -14.75 40.41 0.35
CA SER A 247 -14.01 40.98 1.49
C SER A 247 -13.81 42.50 1.33
N LYS A 248 -14.38 43.28 2.25
CA LYS A 248 -14.26 44.76 2.28
C LYS A 248 -13.31 45.26 3.37
N SER A 249 -12.81 44.34 4.20
CA SER A 249 -11.94 44.63 5.35
C SER A 249 -11.13 43.39 5.71
N SER A 250 -9.92 43.58 6.24
CA SER A 250 -9.14 42.51 6.87
C SER A 250 -9.91 41.75 7.95
N ASN A 251 -10.92 42.37 8.56
CA ASN A 251 -11.76 41.76 9.61
C ASN A 251 -12.72 40.68 9.08
N ASP A 252 -13.00 40.62 7.77
CA ASP A 252 -13.84 39.57 7.17
C ASP A 252 -13.05 38.28 6.88
N ILE A 253 -11.70 38.33 6.98
CA ILE A 253 -10.78 37.20 6.75
C ILE A 253 -10.76 36.28 7.99
N ILE A 254 -10.76 34.97 7.77
CA ILE A 254 -10.41 33.98 8.81
C ILE A 254 -8.93 33.68 8.68
N SER A 255 -8.14 34.00 9.72
CA SER A 255 -6.69 33.80 9.72
C SER A 255 -6.27 32.70 10.69
N PHE A 256 -5.20 31.98 10.35
CA PHE A 256 -4.66 30.84 11.07
C PHE A 256 -3.20 31.12 11.41
N LYS A 257 -2.81 30.90 12.65
CA LYS A 257 -1.43 31.05 13.13
C LYS A 257 -0.95 29.72 13.73
N TYR A 258 0.33 29.45 13.52
CA TYR A 258 1.03 28.22 13.88
C TYR A 258 2.33 28.55 14.63
N LYS A 259 2.88 27.55 15.32
CA LYS A 259 4.27 27.54 15.79
C LYS A 259 5.05 26.44 15.07
N SER A 260 6.29 26.74 14.71
CA SER A 260 7.19 25.80 14.04
C SER A 260 8.07 25.06 15.05
N LEU A 261 8.24 23.76 14.83
CA LEU A 261 9.30 22.96 15.43
C LEU A 261 10.34 22.67 14.35
N ALA A 262 11.55 23.22 14.47
CA ALA A 262 12.61 23.09 13.46
C ALA A 262 13.41 21.79 13.64
N SER A 263 13.99 21.29 12.53
CA SER A 263 14.98 20.20 12.50
C SER A 263 14.54 18.91 13.20
N VAL A 264 13.31 18.46 12.93
CA VAL A 264 12.80 17.19 13.43
C VAL A 264 13.36 16.04 12.60
N TYR A 265 14.18 15.20 13.23
CA TYR A 265 14.55 13.89 12.69
C TYR A 265 13.46 12.88 12.98
N ASP A 266 13.00 12.19 11.94
CA ASP A 266 12.10 11.05 12.08
C ASP A 266 12.83 9.74 12.35
N TYR A 267 12.12 8.85 13.03
CA TYR A 267 12.61 7.53 13.32
C TYR A 267 12.61 6.64 12.06
N GLN A 268 13.79 6.19 11.64
CA GLN A 268 13.93 5.36 10.44
C GLN A 268 13.26 3.99 10.62
N ILE A 269 12.36 3.67 9.69
CA ILE A 269 11.66 2.40 9.56
C ILE A 269 12.24 1.60 8.39
N VAL A 270 12.19 0.26 8.49
CA VAL A 270 12.57 -0.61 7.37
C VAL A 270 11.53 -0.47 6.25
N THR A 271 11.96 0.03 5.10
CA THR A 271 11.09 0.26 3.93
C THR A 271 11.03 -0.94 2.99
N GLY A 272 12.11 -1.72 2.93
CA GLY A 272 12.21 -2.97 2.17
C GLY A 272 13.46 -3.75 2.59
N GLU A 273 13.84 -4.75 1.80
CA GLU A 273 15.06 -5.52 1.98
C GLU A 273 15.73 -5.73 0.63
N GLN A 274 17.06 -5.68 0.59
CA GLN A 274 17.87 -6.01 -0.59
C GLN A 274 18.71 -7.26 -0.36
N LEU A 275 18.96 -8.02 -1.41
CA LEU A 275 19.93 -9.10 -1.41
C LEU A 275 21.36 -8.55 -1.29
N ILE A 276 22.18 -9.17 -0.45
CA ILE A 276 23.63 -8.98 -0.38
C ILE A 276 24.32 -10.34 -0.46
N ASP A 277 25.17 -10.48 -1.49
CA ASP A 277 25.89 -11.69 -1.81
C ASP A 277 27.36 -11.36 -2.15
N ASN A 278 28.17 -11.24 -1.11
CA ASN A 278 29.53 -10.66 -1.22
C ASN A 278 30.61 -11.65 -1.70
N ALA A 279 30.28 -12.92 -1.95
CA ALA A 279 31.17 -13.92 -2.56
C ALA A 279 30.41 -15.21 -2.84
N ILE A 280 30.37 -15.62 -4.11
CA ILE A 280 29.70 -16.85 -4.53
C ILE A 280 30.60 -18.05 -4.20
N ALA A 281 30.09 -18.92 -3.33
CA ALA A 281 30.68 -20.22 -3.03
C ALA A 281 29.55 -21.18 -2.59
N PRO A 282 29.68 -22.50 -2.81
CA PRO A 282 28.68 -23.48 -2.37
C PRO A 282 28.36 -23.43 -0.86
N ASN A 283 29.32 -22.92 -0.08
CA ASN A 283 29.25 -22.84 1.38
C ASN A 283 28.87 -21.43 1.90
N LYS A 284 28.49 -20.48 1.03
CA LYS A 284 28.10 -19.12 1.40
C LYS A 284 26.64 -18.83 1.03
N THR A 285 25.83 -18.63 2.08
CA THR A 285 24.42 -18.25 1.98
C THR A 285 24.29 -16.76 1.65
N ALA A 286 23.50 -16.43 0.63
CA ALA A 286 23.13 -15.04 0.39
C ALA A 286 22.30 -14.48 1.55
N THR A 287 22.45 -13.20 1.86
CA THR A 287 21.82 -12.54 3.02
C THR A 287 20.88 -11.43 2.57
N LEU A 288 19.84 -11.13 3.35
CA LEU A 288 18.98 -9.99 3.12
C LEU A 288 19.34 -8.86 4.10
N LYS A 289 19.57 -7.66 3.59
CA LYS A 289 19.81 -6.45 4.38
C LYS A 289 18.59 -5.54 4.33
N SER A 290 18.17 -5.01 5.48
CA SER A 290 17.13 -4.01 5.56
C SER A 290 17.50 -2.73 4.79
N ILE A 291 16.57 -2.24 3.97
CA ILE A 291 16.63 -0.92 3.34
C ILE A 291 15.93 0.07 4.28
N PHE A 292 16.59 1.21 4.50
CA PHE A 292 16.04 2.36 5.22
C PHE A 292 15.97 3.53 4.25
N PRO A 293 15.04 4.48 4.44
CA PRO A 293 15.04 5.73 3.70
C PRO A 293 16.25 6.57 4.15
N ASP A 294 16.75 7.43 3.27
CA ASP A 294 17.79 8.40 3.60
C ASP A 294 17.35 9.26 4.80
N LYS A 295 18.32 9.67 5.63
CA LYS A 295 18.04 10.58 6.75
C LYS A 295 17.66 11.95 6.19
N THR A 296 16.49 12.42 6.59
CA THR A 296 16.01 13.78 6.36
C THR A 296 15.63 14.40 7.70
N ASN A 297 15.69 15.72 7.78
CA ASN A 297 15.07 16.49 8.85
C ASN A 297 14.08 17.49 8.24
N SER A 298 12.93 17.64 8.88
CA SER A 298 11.90 18.59 8.46
C SER A 298 11.54 19.58 9.56
N SER A 299 10.98 20.73 9.19
CA SER A 299 10.19 21.51 10.13
C SER A 299 8.77 20.94 10.24
N ARG A 300 8.13 21.13 11.40
CA ARG A 300 6.71 20.77 11.65
C ARG A 300 5.91 21.97 12.09
N GLN A 301 4.67 22.12 11.62
CA GLN A 301 3.79 23.23 12.00
C GLN A 301 2.63 22.78 12.91
N PHE A 302 2.43 23.49 14.02
CA PHE A 302 1.36 23.22 14.99
C PHE A 302 0.46 24.43 15.13
N LEU A 303 -0.84 24.26 14.87
CA LEU A 303 -1.82 25.35 14.97
C LEU A 303 -1.85 25.91 16.41
N THR A 304 -1.86 27.24 16.53
CA THR A 304 -1.91 27.96 17.81
C THR A 304 -3.15 28.83 17.95
N SER A 305 -3.60 29.50 16.87
CA SER A 305 -4.90 30.18 16.88
C SER A 305 -5.58 30.26 15.52
N ILE A 306 -6.91 30.39 15.56
CA ILE A 306 -7.75 30.82 14.43
C ILE A 306 -8.45 32.10 14.85
N ASN A 307 -8.25 33.19 14.12
CA ASN A 307 -8.79 34.52 14.43
C ASN A 307 -9.80 34.93 13.35
N PHE A 308 -10.94 35.47 13.77
CA PHE A 308 -12.03 35.93 12.91
C PHE A 308 -12.75 37.11 13.57
N ASN A 309 -13.52 37.89 12.80
CA ASN A 309 -14.11 39.18 13.21
C ASN A 309 -14.62 39.27 14.68
N ASN A 310 -15.36 38.25 15.13
CA ASN A 310 -16.04 38.22 16.43
C ASN A 310 -15.45 37.18 17.41
N GLY A 311 -14.27 36.63 17.17
CA GLY A 311 -13.77 35.57 18.03
C GLY A 311 -12.38 35.04 17.73
N ILE A 312 -11.89 34.23 18.66
CA ILE A 312 -10.61 33.53 18.56
C ILE A 312 -10.77 32.11 19.12
N VAL A 313 -10.24 31.12 18.39
CA VAL A 313 -10.03 29.75 18.89
C VAL A 313 -8.55 29.56 19.12
N GLU A 314 -8.16 29.12 20.31
CA GLU A 314 -6.77 28.90 20.70
C GLU A 314 -6.47 27.43 20.97
N PHE A 315 -5.30 26.98 20.54
CA PHE A 315 -4.85 25.59 20.56
C PHE A 315 -3.61 25.48 21.45
N ASN A 316 -3.83 25.05 22.69
CA ASN A 316 -2.80 24.97 23.72
C ASN A 316 -2.15 23.57 23.69
N SER A 317 -0.84 23.52 23.45
CA SER A 317 -0.09 22.28 23.19
C SER A 317 1.32 22.31 23.80
N ASN A 318 1.75 21.20 24.41
CA ASN A 318 3.02 21.05 25.13
C ASN A 318 3.94 19.96 24.54
N GLN A 319 5.26 20.13 24.72
CA GLN A 319 6.31 19.20 24.25
C GLN A 319 6.57 18.07 25.26
N ASN A 320 5.53 17.34 25.65
CA ASN A 320 5.61 16.25 26.63
C ASN A 320 5.03 14.93 26.06
N ARG A 321 5.31 14.67 24.78
CA ARG A 321 5.06 13.39 24.14
C ARG A 321 6.11 12.35 24.58
N LEU A 322 5.64 11.15 24.91
CA LEU A 322 6.51 10.03 25.32
C LEU A 322 6.94 9.13 24.15
N ASP A 323 6.26 9.25 23.01
CA ASP A 323 6.56 8.54 21.76
C ASP A 323 7.40 9.40 20.80
N LEU A 324 7.19 10.71 20.76
CA LEU A 324 8.04 11.67 20.05
C LEU A 324 8.58 12.71 21.03
N ILE A 325 9.75 12.42 21.60
CA ILE A 325 10.41 13.34 22.53
C ILE A 325 10.66 14.70 21.85
N ASP A 326 10.41 15.77 22.61
CA ASP A 326 10.41 17.19 22.23
C ASP A 326 9.33 17.61 21.21
N ASP A 327 8.38 16.73 20.88
CA ASP A 327 7.28 17.03 19.96
C ASP A 327 5.97 17.37 20.68
N TYR A 328 5.11 18.17 20.02
CA TYR A 328 3.89 18.70 20.61
C TYR A 328 2.73 17.70 20.58
N LYS A 329 1.94 17.70 21.66
CA LYS A 329 0.54 17.21 21.66
C LYS A 329 -0.42 18.33 22.05
N LEU A 330 -1.65 18.29 21.56
CA LEU A 330 -2.70 19.25 21.88
C LEU A 330 -3.36 18.89 23.21
N ASP A 331 -3.24 19.74 24.23
CA ASP A 331 -3.86 19.50 25.53
C ASP A 331 -5.25 20.14 25.64
N LYS A 332 -5.49 21.28 24.95
CA LYS A 332 -6.71 22.08 25.11
C LYS A 332 -7.05 22.95 23.89
N ILE A 333 -8.34 23.05 23.58
CA ILE A 333 -8.91 24.06 22.66
C ILE A 333 -9.81 25.00 23.46
N SER A 334 -9.52 26.30 23.45
CA SER A 334 -10.33 27.33 24.12
C SER A 334 -10.96 28.26 23.08
N ILE A 335 -12.28 28.48 23.17
CA ILE A 335 -13.07 29.24 22.19
C ILE A 335 -13.62 30.50 22.85
N TYR A 336 -13.32 31.66 22.27
CA TYR A 336 -13.65 32.96 22.85
C TYR A 336 -14.43 33.85 21.89
N ASN A 337 -15.35 34.63 22.44
CA ASN A 337 -15.99 35.77 21.78
C ASN A 337 -15.11 37.01 21.97
N LEU A 338 -15.02 37.86 20.95
CA LEU A 338 -14.29 39.12 21.00
C LEU A 338 -15.28 40.29 20.89
N LYS A 339 -15.20 41.23 21.84
CA LYS A 339 -15.92 42.51 21.79
C LYS A 339 -14.92 43.64 21.97
N GLY A 340 -14.38 44.13 20.86
CA GLY A 340 -13.17 44.96 20.87
C GLY A 340 -11.98 44.12 21.35
N ILE A 341 -11.22 44.64 22.32
CA ILE A 341 -10.09 43.92 22.95
C ILE A 341 -10.53 42.93 24.03
N THR A 342 -11.80 42.96 24.46
CA THR A 342 -12.29 42.08 25.54
C THR A 342 -12.58 40.68 25.01
N LYS A 343 -11.90 39.70 25.61
CA LYS A 343 -11.97 38.28 25.26
C LYS A 343 -12.76 37.52 26.33
N THR A 344 -13.86 36.86 25.94
CA THR A 344 -14.74 36.11 26.85
C THR A 344 -14.84 34.65 26.43
N LEU A 345 -14.59 33.71 27.36
CA LEU A 345 -14.62 32.28 27.08
C LEU A 345 -16.07 31.83 26.84
N ILE A 346 -16.33 31.20 25.70
CA ILE A 346 -17.64 30.62 25.36
C ILE A 346 -17.66 29.13 25.69
N ASN A 347 -16.58 28.43 25.33
CA ASN A 347 -16.51 26.98 25.37
C ASN A 347 -15.04 26.53 25.46
N GLU A 348 -14.77 25.38 26.06
CA GLU A 348 -13.42 24.84 26.20
C GLU A 348 -13.41 23.31 26.17
N TYR A 349 -12.47 22.74 25.44
CA TYR A 349 -12.24 21.30 25.36
C TYR A 349 -10.85 20.93 25.86
N SER A 350 -10.75 19.96 26.75
CA SER A 350 -9.49 19.33 27.18
C SER A 350 -9.34 17.92 26.59
N PHE A 351 -8.12 17.56 26.21
CA PHE A 351 -7.77 16.27 25.63
C PHE A 351 -6.99 15.44 26.65
N VAL A 352 -7.42 14.21 26.89
CA VAL A 352 -6.78 13.30 27.86
C VAL A 352 -6.15 12.14 27.12
N TYR A 353 -4.89 11.86 27.43
CA TYR A 353 -4.08 10.86 26.74
C TYR A 353 -3.54 9.79 27.66
N ASP A 354 -3.30 8.64 27.06
CA ASP A 354 -2.47 7.54 27.55
C ASP A 354 -1.54 7.12 26.39
N TYR A 355 -0.78 6.03 26.52
CA TYR A 355 0.08 5.51 25.45
C TYR A 355 -0.15 4.02 25.23
N TYR A 356 -0.14 3.62 23.96
CA TYR A 356 0.19 2.24 23.62
C TYR A 356 1.65 2.01 23.96
N ASN A 357 1.94 0.99 24.78
CA ASN A 357 3.28 0.42 24.89
C ASN A 357 3.38 -0.68 23.84
N ARG A 358 4.21 -0.46 22.83
CA ARG A 358 4.42 -1.39 21.72
C ARG A 358 5.54 -2.37 22.07
N ALA A 359 5.40 -3.62 21.65
CA ALA A 359 6.40 -4.65 21.95
C ALA A 359 6.46 -5.76 20.89
N GLY A 360 7.67 -6.27 20.67
CA GLY A 360 7.92 -7.41 19.79
C GLY A 360 7.95 -7.07 18.30
N GLY A 361 8.29 -8.09 17.51
CA GLY A 361 8.64 -7.95 16.09
C GLY A 361 10.15 -8.14 15.86
N PHE A 362 10.50 -8.56 14.65
CA PHE A 362 11.87 -8.87 14.25
C PHE A 362 12.45 -7.76 13.34
N ARG A 363 13.78 -7.67 13.25
CA ARG A 363 14.52 -6.87 12.28
C ARG A 363 15.59 -7.76 11.66
N THR A 364 15.64 -7.78 10.35
CA THR A 364 16.50 -8.69 9.57
C THR A 364 17.96 -8.31 9.61
N THR A 365 18.24 -7.00 9.68
CA THR A 365 19.54 -6.50 10.12
C THR A 365 19.34 -5.44 11.18
N SER A 366 20.11 -5.52 12.27
CA SER A 366 20.41 -4.34 13.07
C SER A 366 21.30 -3.42 12.22
N ASP A 367 20.78 -2.30 11.73
CA ASP A 367 21.66 -1.25 11.23
C ASP A 367 22.40 -0.64 12.43
N PRO A 368 23.75 -0.71 12.49
CA PRO A 368 24.52 -0.09 13.57
C PRO A 368 24.34 1.44 13.63
N ASN A 369 23.67 2.06 12.65
CA ASN A 369 23.37 3.49 12.58
C ASN A 369 21.89 3.85 12.83
N ASP A 370 21.02 2.89 13.19
CA ASP A 370 19.61 3.15 13.56
C ASP A 370 19.46 3.85 14.92
N GLY A 371 20.55 3.91 15.69
CA GLY A 371 20.63 4.57 16.99
C GLY A 371 19.94 3.86 18.15
N ILE A 372 19.38 2.68 17.94
CA ILE A 372 18.80 1.86 19.01
C ILE A 372 19.87 0.96 19.62
N SER A 373 20.63 0.29 18.77
CA SER A 373 21.67 -0.65 19.19
C SER A 373 23.01 0.04 19.47
N ASN A 374 23.14 1.31 19.07
CA ASN A 374 24.37 2.08 19.14
C ASN A 374 24.29 3.11 20.28
N PRO A 375 25.00 2.88 21.41
CA PRO A 375 24.93 3.77 22.58
C PRO A 375 25.50 5.16 22.33
N ASN A 376 26.26 5.36 21.24
CA ASN A 376 26.82 6.66 20.86
C ASN A 376 25.86 7.51 20.02
N SER A 377 24.62 7.05 19.78
CA SER A 377 23.61 7.85 19.08
C SER A 377 22.97 8.88 20.00
N TYR A 378 23.13 10.15 19.65
CA TYR A 378 22.55 11.32 20.35
C TYR A 378 21.02 11.23 20.53
N ASN A 379 20.32 10.50 19.66
CA ASN A 379 18.86 10.37 19.65
C ASN A 379 18.34 9.00 20.12
N SER A 380 19.16 8.14 20.75
CA SER A 380 18.79 6.75 21.10
C SER A 380 17.48 6.65 21.89
N THR A 381 17.31 7.42 22.97
CA THR A 381 16.07 7.46 23.77
C THR A 381 14.85 7.89 22.94
N LYS A 382 14.99 8.88 22.05
CA LYS A 382 13.93 9.34 21.15
C LYS A 382 13.54 8.26 20.13
N ASN A 383 14.52 7.56 19.58
CA ASN A 383 14.30 6.47 18.63
C ASN A 383 13.61 5.28 19.29
N ILE A 384 14.02 4.90 20.52
CA ILE A 384 13.36 3.86 21.32
C ILE A 384 11.91 4.27 21.64
N SER A 385 11.69 5.51 22.09
CA SER A 385 10.34 6.06 22.32
C SER A 385 9.46 6.01 21.08
N SER A 386 9.97 6.43 19.92
CA SER A 386 9.23 6.42 18.65
C SER A 386 8.96 5.02 18.13
N ARG A 387 9.81 4.05 18.49
CA ARG A 387 9.62 2.63 18.18
C ARG A 387 8.54 1.99 19.06
N ASP A 388 8.63 2.22 20.37
CA ASP A 388 7.98 1.41 21.41
C ASP A 388 6.79 2.09 22.07
N LYS A 389 6.42 3.31 21.67
CA LYS A 389 5.23 4.01 22.17
C LYS A 389 4.39 4.62 21.05
N SER A 390 3.11 4.85 21.32
CA SER A 390 2.27 5.72 20.48
C SER A 390 1.18 6.40 21.32
N LEU A 391 0.99 7.71 21.12
CA LEU A 391 -0.01 8.53 21.79
C LEU A 391 -1.44 8.00 21.54
N LYS A 392 -2.21 7.78 22.61
CA LYS A 392 -3.58 7.24 22.58
C LYS A 392 -4.53 8.26 23.22
N LEU A 393 -5.47 8.80 22.45
CA LEU A 393 -6.52 9.69 22.96
C LEU A 393 -7.55 8.87 23.73
N THR A 394 -7.78 9.15 25.02
CA THR A 394 -8.73 8.40 25.85
C THR A 394 -10.02 9.17 26.11
N GLN A 395 -9.97 10.50 26.23
CA GLN A 395 -11.15 11.34 26.48
C GLN A 395 -11.03 12.71 25.80
N ILE A 396 -12.17 13.26 25.38
CA ILE A 396 -12.33 14.70 25.12
C ILE A 396 -13.36 15.22 26.12
N ILE A 397 -12.97 16.15 26.97
CA ILE A 397 -13.82 16.75 28.00
C ILE A 397 -14.23 18.15 27.54
N ASN A 398 -15.53 18.44 27.51
CA ASN A 398 -16.02 19.81 27.44
C ASN A 398 -16.05 20.38 28.86
N ASN A 399 -15.13 21.31 29.16
CA ASN A 399 -14.95 21.84 30.51
C ASN A 399 -16.07 22.81 30.91
N THR A 400 -16.75 23.43 29.94
CA THR A 400 -17.84 24.40 30.18
C THR A 400 -19.16 23.70 30.53
N LEU A 401 -19.45 22.57 29.89
CA LEU A 401 -20.63 21.73 30.14
C LEU A 401 -20.37 20.61 31.16
N ASN A 402 -19.10 20.37 31.52
CA ASN A 402 -18.65 19.27 32.38
C ASN A 402 -19.12 17.88 31.89
N VAL A 403 -19.04 17.66 30.57
CA VAL A 403 -19.36 16.38 29.92
C VAL A 403 -18.18 15.89 29.09
N LYS A 404 -18.17 14.60 28.73
CA LYS A 404 -17.02 14.01 28.03
C LYS A 404 -17.41 12.91 27.05
N HIS A 405 -16.62 12.80 25.99
CA HIS A 405 -16.52 11.60 25.18
C HIS A 405 -15.41 10.71 25.76
N LEU A 406 -15.62 9.39 25.80
CA LEU A 406 -14.58 8.42 26.14
C LEU A 406 -14.37 7.42 24.99
N PHE A 407 -13.12 6.99 24.81
CA PHE A 407 -12.68 6.11 23.73
C PHE A 407 -12.08 4.83 24.29
N GLU A 408 -12.69 3.70 23.93
CA GLU A 408 -12.19 2.36 24.22
C GLU A 408 -11.71 1.72 22.92
N TYR A 409 -10.56 1.06 22.97
CA TYR A 409 -9.85 0.49 21.83
C TYR A 409 -9.68 -1.00 22.01
N GLU A 410 -9.52 -1.72 20.90
CA GLU A 410 -9.12 -3.12 20.90
C GLU A 410 -7.76 -3.28 21.62
N GLY A 411 -7.67 -4.28 22.51
CA GLY A 411 -6.62 -4.40 23.52
C GLY A 411 -5.36 -5.15 23.10
N THR A 412 -5.28 -5.65 21.86
CA THR A 412 -4.12 -6.40 21.37
C THR A 412 -2.89 -5.49 21.29
N THR A 413 -1.77 -5.95 21.87
CA THR A 413 -0.52 -5.20 21.92
C THR A 413 0.03 -4.94 20.50
N LEU A 414 0.09 -3.66 20.13
CA LEU A 414 0.74 -3.20 18.90
C LEU A 414 2.23 -3.62 18.88
N PRO A 415 2.76 -4.18 17.78
CA PRO A 415 4.19 -4.43 17.65
C PRO A 415 5.01 -3.13 17.53
N SER A 416 6.30 -3.25 17.87
CA SER A 416 7.27 -2.15 17.78
C SER A 416 7.44 -1.68 16.32
N ARG A 417 7.53 -0.36 16.11
CA ARG A 417 7.63 0.24 14.76
C ARG A 417 8.94 -0.13 14.04
N GLY A 418 8.91 -0.12 12.72
CA GLY A 418 10.01 -0.50 11.83
C GLY A 418 10.45 -1.96 11.99
N THR A 419 9.57 -2.85 12.45
CA THR A 419 9.83 -4.30 12.47
C THR A 419 9.20 -4.98 11.24
N THR A 420 9.47 -6.27 11.06
CA THR A 420 8.92 -7.04 9.92
C THR A 420 7.46 -7.47 10.10
N LYS A 421 6.82 -7.15 11.24
CA LYS A 421 5.44 -7.54 11.62
C LYS A 421 4.31 -6.81 10.87
N LYS A 422 4.47 -6.65 9.56
CA LYS A 422 3.48 -6.06 8.68
C LYS A 422 3.17 -6.97 7.49
N ASP A 423 1.97 -6.84 6.93
CA ASP A 423 1.54 -7.47 5.69
C ASP A 423 1.99 -6.67 4.46
N PHE A 424 1.56 -7.11 3.28
CA PHE A 424 1.83 -6.47 1.98
C PHE A 424 1.42 -4.99 1.88
N TRP A 425 0.42 -4.55 2.64
CA TRP A 425 -0.14 -3.20 2.62
C TRP A 425 0.28 -2.38 3.86
N GLY A 426 1.17 -2.91 4.69
CA GLY A 426 1.71 -2.24 5.88
C GLY A 426 0.89 -2.41 7.16
N TYR A 427 -0.19 -3.19 7.14
CA TYR A 427 -1.00 -3.48 8.34
C TYR A 427 -0.35 -4.57 9.18
N ILE A 428 -0.65 -4.57 10.48
CA ILE A 428 -0.01 -5.47 11.44
C ILE A 428 -0.39 -6.93 11.16
N ASN A 429 0.61 -7.82 11.10
CA ASN A 429 0.40 -9.24 10.79
C ASN A 429 1.24 -10.19 11.67
N ALA A 430 1.11 -11.49 11.40
CA ALA A 430 1.75 -12.54 12.19
C ALA A 430 3.26 -12.72 11.93
N ASN A 431 3.84 -12.05 10.92
CA ASN A 431 5.19 -12.32 10.42
C ASN A 431 6.25 -12.43 11.52
N THR A 432 7.14 -13.41 11.39
CA THR A 432 8.30 -13.62 12.28
C THR A 432 9.63 -13.57 11.53
N GLY A 433 9.59 -13.58 10.20
CA GLY A 433 10.75 -13.62 9.32
C GLY A 433 11.06 -12.28 8.66
N ASN A 434 11.65 -12.37 7.46
CA ASN A 434 11.95 -11.29 6.54
C ASN A 434 10.73 -10.48 6.08
N LEU A 435 10.93 -9.30 5.50
CA LEU A 435 9.92 -8.66 4.65
C LEU A 435 9.78 -9.38 3.31
N SER A 436 10.87 -9.98 2.81
CA SER A 436 10.86 -10.82 1.62
C SER A 436 10.31 -12.24 1.91
N PRO A 437 9.27 -12.70 1.18
CA PRO A 437 8.84 -14.09 1.19
C PRO A 437 9.95 -15.06 0.69
N PRO A 438 9.81 -16.37 0.93
CA PRO A 438 10.69 -17.38 0.36
C PRO A 438 10.80 -17.26 -1.17
N THR A 439 11.95 -16.80 -1.64
CA THR A 439 12.21 -16.46 -3.04
C THR A 439 13.34 -17.35 -3.56
N ARG A 440 13.09 -18.07 -4.66
CA ARG A 440 14.10 -18.89 -5.33
C ARG A 440 15.04 -17.98 -6.13
N LEU A 441 16.34 -18.15 -5.88
CA LEU A 441 17.43 -17.50 -6.59
C LEU A 441 18.20 -18.57 -7.37
N ASP A 442 18.23 -18.45 -8.69
CA ASP A 442 19.11 -19.25 -9.55
C ASP A 442 20.47 -18.55 -9.64
N ARG A 443 21.54 -19.25 -9.22
CA ARG A 443 22.94 -18.84 -9.44
C ARG A 443 23.44 -19.56 -10.69
N ILE A 444 23.62 -18.80 -11.77
CA ILE A 444 24.09 -19.28 -13.07
C ILE A 444 25.57 -18.91 -13.18
N SER A 445 26.40 -19.91 -13.45
CA SER A 445 27.85 -19.78 -13.61
C SER A 445 28.27 -20.04 -15.05
N GLY A 446 29.41 -19.47 -15.47
CA GLY A 446 30.05 -19.77 -16.75
C GLY A 446 30.34 -21.27 -16.96
N ASP A 447 30.51 -22.04 -15.89
CA ASP A 447 30.54 -23.50 -15.94
C ASP A 447 29.16 -24.08 -15.55
N ILE A 448 28.46 -24.67 -16.52
CA ILE A 448 27.14 -25.30 -16.35
C ILE A 448 27.09 -26.37 -15.25
N ARG A 449 28.23 -26.94 -14.85
CA ARG A 449 28.34 -27.94 -13.77
C ARG A 449 28.24 -27.31 -12.38
N ASN A 450 28.38 -26.00 -12.28
CA ASN A 450 28.33 -25.20 -11.06
C ASN A 450 27.04 -24.37 -10.94
N ASN A 451 26.02 -24.64 -11.76
CA ASN A 451 24.70 -24.01 -11.61
C ASN A 451 23.98 -24.61 -10.39
N TYR A 452 23.49 -23.77 -9.48
CA TYR A 452 22.66 -24.20 -8.35
C TYR A 452 21.65 -23.11 -7.98
N TYR A 453 20.58 -23.51 -7.31
CA TYR A 453 19.61 -22.58 -6.75
C TYR A 453 19.77 -22.48 -5.23
N THR A 454 19.39 -21.34 -4.68
CA THR A 454 19.21 -21.13 -3.24
C THR A 454 17.85 -20.47 -2.99
N THR A 455 17.37 -20.50 -1.75
CA THR A 455 16.14 -19.81 -1.35
C THR A 455 16.49 -18.73 -0.34
N VAL A 456 16.05 -17.50 -0.61
CA VAL A 456 16.29 -16.33 0.25
C VAL A 456 14.98 -15.77 0.76
N GLY A 457 14.99 -15.24 1.98
CA GLY A 457 13.78 -14.79 2.65
C GLY A 457 12.97 -15.92 3.29
N ASN A 458 12.25 -15.59 4.35
CA ASN A 458 11.36 -16.49 5.09
C ASN A 458 10.12 -15.74 5.62
N GLY A 459 9.77 -14.59 5.03
CA GLY A 459 8.67 -13.75 5.47
C GLY A 459 7.30 -14.32 5.15
N ASP A 460 6.42 -14.41 6.15
CA ASP A 460 4.98 -14.55 5.92
C ASP A 460 4.34 -13.16 5.94
N ARG A 461 3.96 -12.68 4.77
CA ARG A 461 3.44 -11.32 4.53
C ARG A 461 1.91 -11.31 4.36
N THR A 462 1.24 -12.46 4.55
CA THR A 462 -0.21 -12.58 4.46
C THR A 462 -0.92 -11.68 5.50
N ALA A 463 -2.10 -11.19 5.13
CA ALA A 463 -2.94 -10.39 6.03
C ALA A 463 -3.53 -11.25 7.16
N ASN A 464 -3.62 -10.70 8.37
CA ASN A 464 -4.14 -11.40 9.55
C ASN A 464 -5.27 -10.59 10.19
N GLU A 465 -6.52 -11.07 10.10
CA GLU A 465 -7.69 -10.31 10.56
C GLU A 465 -7.65 -9.95 12.06
N THR A 466 -7.12 -10.82 12.92
CA THR A 466 -7.03 -10.55 14.36
C THR A 466 -6.02 -9.44 14.65
N LEU A 467 -4.80 -9.57 14.13
CA LEU A 467 -3.72 -8.62 14.41
C LEU A 467 -3.93 -7.27 13.71
N MET A 468 -4.64 -7.25 12.58
CA MET A 468 -5.02 -6.01 11.89
C MET A 468 -5.99 -5.13 12.70
N LYS A 469 -6.71 -5.70 13.68
CA LYS A 469 -7.59 -4.97 14.61
C LYS A 469 -6.84 -4.36 15.80
N SER A 470 -5.56 -4.65 15.99
CA SER A 470 -4.77 -4.18 17.14
C SER A 470 -4.88 -2.66 17.32
N GLY A 471 -5.36 -2.22 18.48
CA GLY A 471 -5.43 -0.79 18.84
C GLY A 471 -6.44 0.04 18.04
N ILE A 472 -7.37 -0.56 17.28
CA ILE A 472 -8.44 0.20 16.62
C ILE A 472 -9.50 0.66 17.63
N LEU A 473 -10.12 1.82 17.40
CA LEU A 473 -11.24 2.33 18.19
C LEU A 473 -12.43 1.37 18.13
N GLN A 474 -12.77 0.75 19.27
CA GLN A 474 -13.84 -0.25 19.37
C GLN A 474 -15.14 0.34 19.90
N LYS A 475 -15.09 1.39 20.75
CA LYS A 475 -16.28 1.97 21.36
C LYS A 475 -16.11 3.46 21.70
N ILE A 476 -17.17 4.22 21.48
CA ILE A 476 -17.33 5.62 21.93
C ILE A 476 -18.43 5.65 22.98
N ILE A 477 -18.14 6.22 24.15
CA ILE A 477 -19.15 6.65 25.13
C ILE A 477 -19.37 8.14 24.94
N TYR A 478 -20.63 8.57 24.84
CA TYR A 478 -21.02 9.95 24.57
C TYR A 478 -21.34 10.72 25.87
N PRO A 479 -21.30 12.07 25.86
CA PRO A 479 -21.73 12.95 26.95
C PRO A 479 -23.03 12.57 27.66
N GLU A 480 -24.01 12.03 26.94
CA GLU A 480 -25.35 11.68 27.43
C GLU A 480 -25.38 10.32 28.17
N GLY A 481 -24.27 9.58 28.20
CA GLY A 481 -24.12 8.28 28.88
C GLY A 481 -24.39 7.05 28.00
N GLY A 482 -25.02 7.23 26.84
CA GLY A 482 -25.11 6.18 25.82
C GLY A 482 -23.75 5.88 25.17
N TYR A 483 -23.67 4.80 24.38
CA TYR A 483 -22.44 4.41 23.70
C TYR A 483 -22.67 3.65 22.38
N SER A 484 -21.69 3.70 21.49
CA SER A 484 -21.66 2.95 20.22
C SER A 484 -20.46 2.01 20.19
N ILE A 485 -20.67 0.75 19.81
CA ILE A 485 -19.64 -0.26 19.57
C ILE A 485 -19.49 -0.48 18.06
N PHE A 486 -18.25 -0.53 17.60
CA PHE A 486 -17.83 -0.79 16.22
C PHE A 486 -17.21 -2.19 16.13
N GLU A 487 -17.81 -3.05 15.32
CA GLU A 487 -17.24 -4.36 15.00
C GLU A 487 -16.63 -4.31 13.60
N TYR A 488 -15.33 -4.56 13.50
CA TYR A 488 -14.60 -4.60 12.22
C TYR A 488 -14.32 -6.02 11.76
N GLU A 489 -14.13 -6.18 10.46
CA GLU A 489 -13.56 -7.39 9.84
C GLU A 489 -12.52 -7.02 8.78
N ALA A 490 -11.68 -7.97 8.38
CA ALA A 490 -10.70 -7.73 7.34
C ALA A 490 -11.38 -7.58 5.98
N ASN A 491 -10.81 -6.71 5.14
CA ASN A 491 -11.09 -6.71 3.72
C ASN A 491 -10.74 -8.08 3.12
N ARG A 492 -11.58 -8.58 2.21
CA ARG A 492 -11.45 -9.92 1.63
C ARG A 492 -12.14 -10.03 0.28
N TYR A 493 -11.67 -10.96 -0.54
CA TYR A 493 -12.26 -11.38 -1.82
C TYR A 493 -12.22 -12.91 -1.97
N ILE A 494 -12.99 -13.45 -2.92
CA ILE A 494 -12.95 -14.86 -3.28
C ILE A 494 -12.03 -15.04 -4.49
N GLU A 495 -11.08 -15.97 -4.41
CA GLU A 495 -10.19 -16.36 -5.50
C GLU A 495 -10.33 -17.83 -5.82
N ASN A 496 -10.52 -18.16 -7.10
CA ASN A 496 -10.52 -19.53 -7.59
C ASN A 496 -9.07 -20.01 -7.70
N VAL A 497 -8.54 -20.58 -6.62
CA VAL A 497 -7.16 -21.09 -6.56
C VAL A 497 -7.12 -22.46 -7.24
N THR A 498 -6.38 -22.54 -8.34
CA THR A 498 -6.16 -23.79 -9.09
C THR A 498 -4.85 -24.42 -8.65
N THR A 499 -4.92 -25.51 -7.89
CA THR A 499 -3.75 -26.26 -7.41
C THR A 499 -3.51 -27.46 -8.33
N PRO A 500 -2.27 -27.67 -8.84
CA PRO A 500 -1.97 -28.84 -9.67
C PRO A 500 -1.97 -30.13 -8.84
N THR A 501 -2.53 -31.20 -9.39
CA THR A 501 -2.57 -32.52 -8.74
C THR A 501 -1.28 -33.26 -9.04
N ILE A 502 -0.31 -33.16 -8.14
CA ILE A 502 1.02 -33.73 -8.30
C ILE A 502 1.06 -35.21 -7.92
N LEU A 503 1.51 -36.06 -8.85
CA LEU A 503 1.83 -37.47 -8.59
C LEU A 503 3.34 -37.64 -8.49
N ASN A 504 3.82 -38.17 -7.36
CA ASN A 504 5.20 -38.64 -7.26
C ASN A 504 5.33 -39.96 -8.03
N LYS A 505 6.34 -40.05 -8.91
CA LYS A 505 6.66 -41.23 -9.71
C LYS A 505 8.07 -41.69 -9.44
N THR A 506 8.31 -42.99 -9.63
CA THR A 506 9.64 -43.57 -9.59
C THR A 506 9.82 -44.63 -10.67
N SER A 507 11.05 -44.81 -11.12
CA SER A 507 11.48 -45.95 -11.91
C SER A 507 12.83 -46.42 -11.36
N THR A 508 12.91 -47.69 -10.98
CA THR A 508 14.11 -48.29 -10.41
C THR A 508 14.57 -49.47 -11.25
N VAL A 509 15.89 -49.57 -11.42
CA VAL A 509 16.58 -50.79 -11.82
C VAL A 509 17.45 -51.22 -10.63
N VAL A 510 17.35 -52.49 -10.24
CA VAL A 510 18.26 -53.15 -9.31
C VAL A 510 18.81 -54.39 -10.00
N VAL A 511 20.12 -54.58 -9.91
CA VAL A 511 20.82 -55.79 -10.33
C VAL A 511 21.64 -56.34 -9.17
N TYR A 512 21.77 -57.66 -9.14
CA TYR A 512 22.50 -58.37 -8.10
C TYR A 512 23.71 -59.06 -8.71
N GLY A 513 24.82 -59.02 -7.97
CA GLY A 513 26.05 -59.71 -8.36
C GLY A 513 26.04 -61.18 -8.00
N THR A 514 27.19 -61.80 -8.22
CA THR A 514 27.42 -63.23 -7.94
C THR A 514 27.46 -63.49 -6.43
N GLY A 515 26.79 -64.54 -5.94
CA GLY A 515 26.98 -65.00 -4.54
C GLY A 515 25.76 -65.60 -3.83
N CYS A 516 24.54 -65.42 -4.33
CA CYS A 516 23.33 -65.94 -3.67
C CYS A 516 22.99 -67.38 -4.07
N ASN A 517 23.14 -67.71 -5.36
CA ASN A 517 22.77 -69.00 -5.97
C ASN A 517 23.60 -69.21 -7.25
N SER A 518 23.62 -70.44 -7.79
CA SER A 518 24.33 -70.82 -9.02
C SER A 518 23.88 -70.11 -10.31
N ASN A 519 22.80 -69.32 -10.27
CA ASN A 519 22.14 -68.76 -11.45
C ASN A 519 22.32 -67.24 -11.62
N TYR A 520 22.97 -66.56 -10.68
CA TYR A 520 23.23 -65.12 -10.77
C TYR A 520 24.69 -64.88 -11.14
N GLY A 521 24.96 -64.83 -12.44
CA GLY A 521 26.22 -64.30 -12.99
C GLY A 521 26.25 -62.76 -12.96
N PRO A 522 27.24 -62.11 -13.59
CA PRO A 522 27.20 -60.66 -13.77
C PRO A 522 25.92 -60.25 -14.50
N SER A 523 25.05 -59.52 -13.81
CA SER A 523 23.71 -59.23 -14.31
C SER A 523 23.59 -57.78 -14.76
N SER A 524 23.11 -57.60 -15.99
CA SER A 524 22.73 -56.32 -16.56
C SER A 524 21.22 -56.26 -16.72
N THR A 525 20.63 -55.12 -16.43
CA THR A 525 19.20 -54.86 -16.68
C THR A 525 19.02 -53.40 -17.05
N SER A 526 18.08 -53.13 -17.95
CA SER A 526 17.65 -51.78 -18.29
C SER A 526 16.14 -51.63 -18.18
N LYS A 527 15.69 -50.40 -17.96
CA LYS A 527 14.29 -50.03 -17.91
C LYS A 527 14.11 -48.62 -18.47
N VAL A 528 13.27 -48.50 -19.47
CA VAL A 528 12.83 -47.20 -20.00
C VAL A 528 11.72 -46.65 -19.11
N PHE A 529 11.74 -45.35 -18.87
CA PHE A 529 10.61 -44.60 -18.30
C PHE A 529 10.40 -43.32 -19.13
N THR A 530 9.16 -42.86 -19.19
CA THR A 530 8.80 -41.63 -19.90
C THR A 530 7.96 -40.80 -18.94
N PRO A 531 8.48 -39.69 -18.40
CA PRO A 531 7.66 -38.76 -17.64
C PRO A 531 6.58 -38.15 -18.53
N VAL A 532 5.37 -38.01 -17.98
CA VAL A 532 4.25 -37.35 -18.64
C VAL A 532 3.82 -36.15 -17.81
N ASN A 533 3.71 -34.97 -18.44
CA ASN A 533 3.44 -33.70 -17.75
C ASN A 533 4.44 -33.42 -16.60
N TYR A 534 5.72 -33.67 -16.85
CA TYR A 534 6.81 -33.54 -15.90
C TYR A 534 6.89 -32.14 -15.26
N VAL A 535 7.09 -32.12 -13.94
CA VAL A 535 7.28 -30.90 -13.16
C VAL A 535 8.77 -30.54 -13.14
N LEU A 536 9.12 -29.40 -13.73
CA LEU A 536 10.49 -28.87 -13.76
C LEU A 536 11.05 -28.72 -12.33
N GLY A 537 12.29 -29.15 -12.11
CA GLY A 537 12.96 -29.13 -10.79
C GLY A 537 12.67 -30.35 -9.91
N SER A 538 11.79 -31.27 -10.33
CA SER A 538 11.36 -32.41 -9.49
C SER A 538 12.23 -33.66 -9.61
N GLY A 539 12.99 -33.80 -10.71
CA GLY A 539 13.72 -35.01 -11.05
C GLY A 539 14.97 -35.24 -10.21
N LYS A 540 15.15 -36.49 -9.76
CA LYS A 540 16.30 -36.94 -8.96
C LYS A 540 16.72 -38.34 -9.37
N LEU A 541 18.02 -38.57 -9.49
CA LEU A 541 18.61 -39.91 -9.56
C LEU A 541 19.19 -40.29 -8.19
N ASN A 542 18.72 -41.37 -7.59
CA ASN A 542 19.44 -42.04 -6.50
C ASN A 542 20.18 -43.26 -7.05
N ILE A 543 21.49 -43.29 -6.86
CA ILE A 543 22.40 -44.34 -7.31
C ILE A 543 22.99 -44.99 -6.07
N SER A 544 22.84 -46.31 -5.94
CA SER A 544 23.31 -47.04 -4.77
C SER A 544 24.11 -48.28 -5.15
N PHE A 545 25.28 -48.42 -4.53
CA PHE A 545 26.17 -49.57 -4.64
C PHE A 545 26.34 -50.17 -3.24
N SER A 546 26.10 -51.47 -3.03
CA SER A 546 26.43 -52.13 -1.74
C SER A 546 27.87 -52.61 -1.71
N ALA A 547 28.53 -52.74 -0.55
CA ALA A 547 29.92 -53.22 -0.48
C ALA A 547 30.13 -54.60 -1.19
N ALA A 548 31.32 -54.80 -1.76
CA ALA A 548 31.71 -55.97 -2.58
C ALA A 548 33.20 -56.29 -2.44
N THR A 549 33.68 -57.46 -2.89
CA THR A 549 35.05 -57.95 -2.53
C THR A 549 35.92 -58.52 -3.66
N GLN A 550 35.47 -58.54 -4.92
CA GLN A 550 36.32 -58.93 -6.05
C GLN A 550 36.61 -57.75 -6.98
N GLU A 551 37.89 -57.50 -7.26
CA GLU A 551 38.36 -56.46 -8.19
C GLU A 551 39.00 -56.99 -9.48
N SER A 552 39.32 -58.30 -9.57
CA SER A 552 40.03 -58.90 -10.71
C SER A 552 39.09 -59.52 -11.75
N GLY A 553 38.51 -58.68 -12.61
CA GLY A 553 37.72 -59.12 -13.77
C GLY A 553 37.46 -57.97 -14.74
N ALA A 554 37.37 -58.25 -16.04
CA ALA A 554 37.31 -57.22 -17.10
C ALA A 554 35.97 -56.44 -17.20
N GLY A 555 35.06 -56.61 -16.24
CA GLY A 555 33.73 -55.96 -16.22
C GLY A 555 33.62 -54.92 -15.12
N ASN A 556 33.29 -53.67 -15.48
CA ASN A 556 33.11 -52.58 -14.53
C ASN A 556 31.66 -52.49 -14.04
N THR A 557 31.47 -52.58 -12.72
CA THR A 557 30.16 -52.36 -12.09
C THR A 557 29.74 -50.90 -12.21
N ASN A 558 28.55 -50.68 -12.75
CA ASN A 558 28.07 -49.36 -13.11
C ASN A 558 26.55 -49.26 -13.11
N VAL A 559 26.06 -48.02 -13.09
CA VAL A 559 24.75 -47.67 -13.60
C VAL A 559 24.88 -46.65 -14.72
N LYS A 560 23.88 -46.58 -15.59
CA LYS A 560 23.76 -45.53 -16.58
C LYS A 560 22.40 -44.86 -16.53
N TYR A 561 22.40 -43.58 -16.80
CA TYR A 561 21.23 -42.79 -17.18
C TYR A 561 21.44 -42.33 -18.62
N ASP A 562 20.66 -42.86 -19.55
CA ASP A 562 20.88 -42.72 -21.00
C ASP A 562 22.33 -43.07 -21.41
N SER A 563 23.11 -42.08 -21.83
CA SER A 563 24.52 -42.19 -22.19
C SER A 563 25.49 -41.93 -21.02
N GLU A 564 25.00 -41.35 -19.92
CA GLU A 564 25.82 -40.97 -18.76
C GLU A 564 26.12 -42.17 -17.87
N TYR A 565 27.38 -42.29 -17.44
CA TYR A 565 27.92 -43.47 -16.77
C TYR A 565 28.39 -43.16 -15.35
N PHE A 566 27.92 -43.95 -14.39
CA PHE A 566 28.33 -43.86 -13.00
C PHE A 566 28.99 -45.17 -12.59
N GLY A 567 30.30 -45.14 -12.41
CA GLY A 567 31.06 -46.25 -11.86
C GLY A 567 30.90 -46.34 -10.34
N ARG A 568 31.05 -47.55 -9.81
CA ARG A 568 31.21 -47.78 -8.38
C ARG A 568 32.41 -46.98 -7.82
N PRO A 569 32.31 -46.32 -6.65
CA PRO A 569 33.40 -45.51 -6.09
C PRO A 569 34.70 -46.29 -5.84
N ALA A 570 35.84 -45.58 -5.83
CA ALA A 570 37.12 -46.13 -5.41
C ALA A 570 37.38 -45.86 -3.90
N PRO A 571 37.96 -46.79 -3.12
CA PRO A 571 38.33 -48.16 -3.50
C PRO A 571 37.10 -49.00 -3.84
N LEU A 572 37.28 -49.87 -4.82
CA LEU A 572 36.20 -50.51 -5.60
C LEU A 572 35.41 -51.58 -4.81
N THR A 573 35.75 -51.77 -3.54
CA THR A 573 35.06 -52.58 -2.54
C THR A 573 33.99 -51.83 -1.73
N MET A 574 34.04 -50.50 -1.70
CA MET A 574 33.09 -49.69 -0.90
C MET A 574 31.68 -49.66 -1.48
N GLY A 575 30.71 -49.51 -0.58
CA GLY A 575 29.33 -49.15 -0.90
C GLY A 575 29.03 -47.69 -0.60
N GLY A 576 27.93 -47.18 -1.15
CA GLY A 576 27.46 -45.81 -0.96
C GLY A 576 26.13 -45.57 -1.69
N SER A 577 25.39 -44.56 -1.25
CA SER A 577 24.18 -44.06 -1.91
C SER A 577 24.37 -42.58 -2.22
N TYR A 578 24.11 -42.19 -3.46
CA TYR A 578 24.38 -40.86 -4.01
C TYR A 578 23.10 -40.34 -4.67
N THR A 579 22.69 -39.13 -4.32
CA THR A 579 21.51 -38.49 -4.92
C THR A 579 21.95 -37.29 -5.76
N TYR A 580 21.56 -37.30 -7.03
CA TYR A 580 21.82 -36.23 -8.00
C TYR A 580 20.48 -35.58 -8.37
N VAL A 581 20.39 -34.26 -8.37
CA VAL A 581 19.27 -33.53 -8.97
C VAL A 581 19.43 -33.60 -10.49
N ARG A 582 18.35 -33.91 -11.23
CA ARG A 582 18.42 -34.08 -12.69
C ARG A 582 17.06 -33.88 -13.34
N GLU A 583 17.02 -33.02 -14.36
CA GLU A 583 15.82 -32.83 -15.17
C GLU A 583 15.58 -33.99 -16.14
N PHE A 584 14.36 -34.52 -16.16
CA PHE A 584 13.95 -35.61 -17.06
C PHE A 584 13.02 -35.16 -18.20
N ASN A 585 12.57 -33.89 -18.21
CA ASN A 585 11.64 -33.35 -19.22
C ASN A 585 10.45 -34.31 -19.55
N ASN A 586 9.88 -34.27 -20.77
CA ASN A 586 8.77 -35.14 -21.19
C ASN A 586 9.21 -36.21 -22.22
N SER A 587 10.47 -36.65 -22.19
CA SER A 587 11.04 -37.61 -23.14
C SER A 587 11.32 -38.98 -22.50
N SER A 588 11.56 -39.99 -23.32
CA SER A 588 11.86 -41.35 -22.84
C SER A 588 13.31 -41.48 -22.41
N HIS A 589 13.53 -41.84 -21.15
CA HIS A 589 14.84 -42.00 -20.54
C HIS A 589 15.11 -43.46 -20.14
N THR A 590 16.36 -43.89 -20.28
CA THR A 590 16.78 -45.27 -20.03
C THR A 590 17.63 -45.34 -18.77
N LEU A 591 17.15 -46.05 -17.76
CA LEU A 591 17.98 -46.51 -16.67
C LEU A 591 18.61 -47.84 -17.05
N SER A 592 19.89 -48.04 -16.72
CA SER A 592 20.49 -49.37 -16.70
C SER A 592 21.42 -49.54 -15.52
N ALA A 593 21.58 -50.78 -15.09
CA ALA A 593 22.52 -51.15 -14.05
C ALA A 593 23.20 -52.46 -14.46
N THR A 594 24.49 -52.58 -14.12
CA THR A 594 25.24 -53.82 -14.28
C THR A 594 26.13 -54.05 -13.06
N GLU A 595 25.97 -55.19 -12.39
CA GLU A 595 26.81 -55.62 -11.26
C GLU A 595 27.66 -56.81 -11.69
N TYR A 596 28.98 -56.64 -11.59
CA TYR A 596 29.98 -57.64 -11.99
C TYR A 596 30.69 -58.30 -10.79
N ARG A 597 30.46 -57.84 -9.56
CA ARG A 597 31.21 -58.28 -8.37
C ARG A 597 30.46 -59.31 -7.54
N SER A 598 31.21 -59.96 -6.65
CA SER A 598 30.65 -60.79 -5.58
C SER A 598 30.72 -60.08 -4.22
N GLY A 599 29.86 -60.50 -3.30
CA GLY A 599 29.81 -60.02 -1.91
C GLY A 599 30.57 -60.94 -0.96
N ASN A 600 30.66 -60.54 0.30
CA ASN A 600 31.38 -61.29 1.35
C ASN A 600 30.91 -61.01 2.79
N ILE A 601 29.92 -60.14 3.01
CA ILE A 601 29.48 -59.73 4.36
C ILE A 601 27.95 -59.55 4.38
N GLY A 602 27.27 -60.21 5.33
CA GLY A 602 25.83 -60.08 5.57
C GLY A 602 24.99 -61.28 5.10
N ALA A 603 23.84 -61.49 5.74
CA ALA A 603 23.07 -62.75 5.76
C ALA A 603 22.53 -63.29 4.41
N TYR A 604 22.75 -62.59 3.28
CA TYR A 604 22.32 -63.01 1.94
C TYR A 604 23.41 -62.95 0.86
N GLY A 605 24.66 -62.58 1.19
CA GLY A 605 25.85 -62.82 0.36
C GLY A 605 26.03 -62.03 -0.97
N CYS A 606 24.99 -61.55 -1.64
CA CYS A 606 25.13 -60.79 -2.90
C CYS A 606 25.43 -59.29 -2.67
N PRO A 607 26.24 -58.66 -3.54
CA PRO A 607 26.22 -57.23 -3.71
C PRO A 607 25.04 -56.83 -4.61
N PHE A 608 24.54 -55.62 -4.46
CA PHE A 608 23.59 -55.02 -5.38
C PHE A 608 24.09 -53.67 -5.90
N THR A 609 23.67 -53.36 -7.11
CA THR A 609 23.82 -52.05 -7.73
C THR A 609 22.44 -51.61 -8.21
N SER A 610 22.06 -50.37 -7.92
CA SER A 610 20.77 -49.82 -8.30
C SER A 610 20.83 -48.36 -8.73
N ILE A 611 19.91 -48.01 -9.61
CA ILE A 611 19.61 -46.63 -10.00
C ILE A 611 18.09 -46.43 -9.95
N THR A 612 17.67 -45.37 -9.28
CA THR A 612 16.27 -44.96 -9.17
C THR A 612 16.13 -43.54 -9.68
N ALA A 613 15.35 -43.36 -10.74
CA ALA A 613 14.78 -42.06 -11.08
C ALA A 613 13.53 -41.82 -10.23
N SER A 614 13.39 -40.63 -9.65
CA SER A 614 12.16 -40.15 -9.03
C SER A 614 11.82 -38.76 -9.55
N TRP A 615 10.55 -38.50 -9.83
CA TRP A 615 10.07 -37.24 -10.39
C TRP A 615 8.62 -36.97 -9.99
N GLN A 616 8.11 -35.80 -10.40
CA GLN A 616 6.72 -35.42 -10.23
C GLN A 616 6.04 -35.19 -11.58
N GLU A 617 4.78 -35.63 -11.68
CA GLU A 617 3.92 -35.47 -12.84
C GLU A 617 2.67 -34.67 -12.47
N ASN A 618 2.28 -33.74 -13.33
CA ASN A 618 1.03 -33.01 -13.19
C ASN A 618 -0.12 -33.82 -13.82
N SER A 619 -0.98 -34.39 -12.97
CA SER A 619 -2.08 -35.28 -13.37
C SER A 619 -3.43 -34.58 -13.60
N GLY A 620 -3.49 -33.26 -13.40
CA GLY A 620 -4.71 -32.45 -13.48
C GLY A 620 -4.64 -31.27 -12.53
N SER A 621 -5.77 -30.63 -12.24
CA SER A 621 -5.81 -29.59 -11.21
C SER A 621 -7.16 -29.54 -10.51
N THR A 622 -7.15 -29.07 -9.27
CA THR A 622 -8.36 -28.80 -8.49
C THR A 622 -8.49 -27.29 -8.28
N THR A 623 -9.61 -26.72 -8.75
CA THR A 623 -9.93 -25.31 -8.53
C THR A 623 -10.86 -25.17 -7.33
N THR A 624 -10.40 -24.49 -6.29
CA THR A 624 -11.15 -24.29 -5.05
C THR A 624 -11.40 -22.79 -4.81
N PRO A 625 -12.66 -22.35 -4.66
CA PRO A 625 -12.96 -20.97 -4.26
C PRO A 625 -12.44 -20.75 -2.84
N THR A 626 -11.45 -19.87 -2.71
CA THR A 626 -10.70 -19.62 -1.48
C THR A 626 -10.88 -18.16 -1.07
N VAL A 627 -11.21 -17.92 0.20
CA VAL A 627 -11.26 -16.55 0.73
C VAL A 627 -9.84 -16.04 0.94
N LYS A 628 -9.50 -14.93 0.28
CA LYS A 628 -8.24 -14.21 0.42
C LYS A 628 -8.48 -12.91 1.19
N LEU A 629 -7.66 -12.65 2.21
CA LEU A 629 -7.68 -11.39 2.96
C LEU A 629 -6.81 -10.34 2.26
N THR A 630 -7.19 -9.07 2.34
CA THR A 630 -6.38 -7.93 1.88
C THR A 630 -6.18 -6.91 3.00
N GLY A 631 -5.26 -5.98 2.78
CA GLY A 631 -4.91 -4.95 3.77
C GLY A 631 -6.08 -4.04 4.13
N GLY A 632 -6.20 -3.75 5.42
CA GLY A 632 -7.17 -2.84 5.99
C GLY A 632 -8.50 -3.48 6.37
N LEU A 633 -9.22 -2.79 7.23
CA LEU A 633 -10.49 -3.21 7.81
C LEU A 633 -11.69 -2.53 7.14
N ARG A 634 -12.83 -3.23 7.19
CA ARG A 634 -14.17 -2.72 6.86
C ARG A 634 -15.09 -2.86 8.06
N ILE A 635 -16.10 -1.99 8.17
CA ILE A 635 -17.09 -2.06 9.26
C ILE A 635 -18.02 -3.27 9.03
N LYS A 636 -18.11 -4.17 10.01
CA LYS A 636 -19.02 -5.33 9.97
C LYS A 636 -20.37 -5.00 10.59
N SER A 637 -20.36 -4.38 11.77
CA SER A 637 -21.57 -3.91 12.45
C SER A 637 -21.33 -2.69 13.33
N ILE A 638 -22.38 -1.91 13.55
CA ILE A 638 -22.42 -0.82 14.53
C ILE A 638 -23.59 -1.10 15.48
N LYS A 639 -23.34 -1.07 16.78
CA LYS A 639 -24.35 -1.31 17.82
C LYS A 639 -24.40 -0.11 18.76
N SER A 640 -25.53 0.60 18.79
CA SER A 640 -25.74 1.78 19.64
C SER A 640 -26.61 1.43 20.84
N TYR A 641 -26.29 1.94 22.03
CA TYR A 641 -26.90 1.61 23.31
C TYR A 641 -27.25 2.89 24.10
N ASP A 642 -28.43 2.96 24.71
CA ASP A 642 -28.91 4.14 25.44
C ASP A 642 -28.24 4.38 26.81
N GLY A 643 -27.31 3.50 27.23
CA GLY A 643 -26.63 3.56 28.53
C GLY A 643 -27.50 3.17 29.72
N LYS A 644 -28.75 2.74 29.50
CA LYS A 644 -29.71 2.34 30.55
C LYS A 644 -30.05 0.86 30.47
N ASN A 645 -30.16 0.34 29.26
CA ASN A 645 -30.47 -1.06 28.97
C ASN A 645 -29.22 -1.81 28.49
N SER A 646 -29.17 -3.12 28.77
CA SER A 646 -28.10 -4.00 28.25
C SER A 646 -28.25 -4.33 26.77
N ASN A 647 -29.45 -4.13 26.21
CA ASN A 647 -29.76 -4.39 24.80
C ASN A 647 -29.48 -3.11 23.98
N PRO A 648 -28.97 -3.23 22.75
CA PRO A 648 -28.81 -2.08 21.88
C PRO A 648 -30.16 -1.46 21.53
N VAL A 649 -30.17 -0.18 21.16
CA VAL A 649 -31.35 0.52 20.61
C VAL A 649 -31.33 0.57 19.08
N ALA A 650 -30.16 0.37 18.46
CA ALA A 650 -30.00 0.22 17.02
C ALA A 650 -28.84 -0.71 16.72
N ILE A 651 -29.02 -1.60 15.74
CA ILE A 651 -27.97 -2.44 15.16
C ILE A 651 -27.96 -2.20 13.65
N LYS A 652 -26.81 -1.82 13.11
CA LYS A 652 -26.56 -1.82 11.67
C LYS A 652 -25.55 -2.91 11.32
N GLN A 653 -25.82 -3.66 10.26
CA GLN A 653 -24.92 -4.69 9.74
C GLN A 653 -24.62 -4.45 8.26
N TYR A 654 -23.42 -4.80 7.82
CA TYR A 654 -22.95 -4.56 6.46
C TYR A 654 -22.55 -5.87 5.78
N LEU A 655 -23.11 -6.13 4.61
CA LEU A 655 -22.72 -7.21 3.72
C LEU A 655 -22.05 -6.62 2.48
N TYR A 656 -20.89 -7.14 2.13
CA TYR A 656 -20.07 -6.71 1.01
C TYR A 656 -20.07 -7.78 -0.08
N GLU A 657 -20.32 -7.38 -1.32
CA GLU A 657 -20.49 -8.24 -2.49
C GLU A 657 -19.81 -7.60 -3.72
N ASN A 658 -19.57 -8.40 -4.77
CA ASN A 658 -18.90 -7.98 -6.00
C ASN A 658 -17.51 -7.38 -5.74
N GLU A 659 -16.68 -8.15 -5.05
CA GLU A 659 -15.32 -7.80 -4.63
C GLU A 659 -14.38 -7.50 -5.81
N ASN A 660 -13.72 -6.34 -5.76
CA ASN A 660 -12.79 -5.86 -6.78
C ASN A 660 -11.42 -5.55 -6.13
N PRO A 661 -10.54 -6.55 -5.93
CA PRO A 661 -9.25 -6.36 -5.27
C PRO A 661 -8.34 -5.47 -6.11
N LEU A 662 -7.96 -4.31 -5.58
CA LEU A 662 -7.22 -3.29 -6.32
C LEU A 662 -5.70 -3.49 -6.30
N VAL A 663 -5.16 -4.12 -5.24
CA VAL A 663 -3.76 -4.55 -5.21
C VAL A 663 -3.76 -5.95 -4.62
N LYS A 664 -3.53 -6.97 -5.45
CA LYS A 664 -3.40 -8.36 -5.00
C LYS A 664 -2.02 -8.61 -4.40
N GLU A 665 -1.97 -9.54 -3.45
CA GLU A 665 -0.75 -10.22 -3.03
C GLU A 665 0.03 -10.74 -4.26
N GLY A 666 1.35 -10.61 -4.26
CA GLY A 666 2.21 -11.10 -5.35
C GLY A 666 2.23 -10.25 -6.63
N ASN A 667 1.56 -9.09 -6.69
CA ASN A 667 1.56 -8.19 -7.87
C ASN A 667 2.92 -7.50 -8.20
N GLY A 668 4.05 -7.99 -7.66
CA GLY A 668 5.40 -7.61 -8.09
C GLY A 668 6.25 -6.76 -7.15
N CYS A 669 5.77 -6.51 -5.94
CA CYS A 669 6.45 -5.77 -4.86
C CYS A 669 7.68 -6.48 -4.24
N TYR A 670 8.45 -7.23 -5.06
CA TYR A 670 9.61 -8.06 -4.63
C TYR A 670 10.88 -7.91 -5.45
N VAL A 671 10.84 -7.42 -6.69
CA VAL A 671 11.96 -7.65 -7.63
C VAL A 671 12.35 -6.40 -8.40
N ARG A 672 13.37 -5.68 -7.91
CA ARG A 672 14.16 -4.76 -8.75
C ARG A 672 15.55 -5.32 -8.93
N GLY A 673 15.68 -6.23 -9.90
CA GLY A 673 16.93 -6.90 -10.26
C GLY A 673 17.98 -5.92 -10.74
N THR A 674 18.88 -5.52 -9.85
CA THR A 674 20.18 -4.94 -10.21
C THR A 674 21.25 -6.01 -10.10
N PHE A 675 22.15 -6.05 -11.07
CA PHE A 675 23.33 -6.89 -11.12
C PHE A 675 24.54 -6.07 -10.70
N GLN A 676 25.34 -6.62 -9.78
CA GLN A 676 26.63 -6.08 -9.39
C GLN A 676 27.71 -7.12 -9.65
N THR A 677 28.77 -6.74 -10.35
CA THR A 677 29.94 -7.59 -10.61
C THR A 677 31.20 -6.84 -10.20
N THR A 678 32.20 -7.57 -9.72
CA THR A 678 33.60 -7.14 -9.65
C THR A 678 34.52 -8.26 -10.14
N THR A 679 34.07 -9.00 -11.17
CA THR A 679 34.67 -10.22 -11.77
C THR A 679 34.72 -11.44 -10.81
N SER A 680 34.47 -12.70 -11.24
CA SER A 680 34.20 -13.26 -12.59
C SER A 680 33.01 -14.25 -12.58
N ASP A 681 32.18 -14.15 -13.63
CA ASP A 681 31.39 -15.22 -14.28
C ASP A 681 30.06 -15.75 -13.68
N ASP A 682 29.46 -15.07 -12.70
CA ASP A 682 28.09 -15.36 -12.24
C ASP A 682 27.24 -14.06 -12.16
N ILE A 683 25.99 -14.10 -12.66
CA ILE A 683 25.03 -12.99 -12.59
C ILE A 683 23.99 -13.24 -11.49
N LEU A 684 23.83 -12.27 -10.56
CA LEU A 684 22.94 -12.38 -9.40
C LEU A 684 21.84 -11.29 -9.36
N PRO A 685 20.54 -11.61 -9.52
CA PRO A 685 19.47 -10.62 -9.38
C PRO A 685 19.30 -10.16 -7.92
N VAL A 686 19.31 -8.84 -7.70
CA VAL A 686 18.87 -8.24 -6.44
C VAL A 686 17.35 -8.26 -6.33
N PHE A 687 16.83 -8.76 -5.21
CA PHE A 687 15.41 -8.69 -4.86
C PHE A 687 15.19 -7.48 -3.95
N SER A 688 14.08 -6.75 -4.11
CA SER A 688 13.71 -5.58 -3.31
C SER A 688 12.26 -5.71 -2.82
N SER A 689 12.08 -6.03 -1.53
CA SER A 689 10.75 -6.33 -0.96
C SER A 689 9.96 -5.09 -0.49
N SER A 690 10.16 -3.93 -1.11
CA SER A 690 9.58 -2.66 -0.66
C SER A 690 8.14 -2.46 -1.17
N SER A 691 7.20 -2.35 -0.24
CA SER A 691 5.83 -1.90 -0.54
C SER A 691 5.70 -0.37 -0.62
N ILE A 692 6.79 0.38 -0.39
CA ILE A 692 6.78 1.84 -0.21
C ILE A 692 7.21 2.60 -1.48
N PHE A 693 8.03 1.98 -2.35
CA PHE A 693 8.50 2.62 -3.58
C PHE A 693 7.52 2.49 -4.77
N ASP A 694 6.56 1.57 -4.69
CA ASP A 694 5.96 0.93 -5.88
C ASP A 694 4.48 1.25 -6.16
N ASN A 695 3.83 2.12 -5.38
CA ASN A 695 2.37 2.28 -5.41
C ASN A 695 1.90 3.73 -5.62
N ASN A 696 1.32 3.99 -6.80
CA ASN A 696 1.23 5.34 -7.36
C ASN A 696 -0.16 5.78 -7.87
N THR A 697 -1.35 5.47 -7.33
CA THR A 697 -1.85 4.65 -6.19
C THR A 697 -1.48 5.02 -4.73
N GLY A 698 -1.04 6.25 -4.45
CA GLY A 698 -0.93 6.75 -3.07
C GLY A 698 -2.27 6.67 -2.30
N GLY A 699 -2.25 6.14 -1.08
CA GLY A 699 -3.40 6.07 -0.16
C GLY A 699 -4.66 5.32 -0.65
N SER A 700 -4.58 4.62 -1.77
CA SER A 700 -5.74 3.95 -2.38
C SER A 700 -6.13 2.68 -1.61
N PRO A 701 -7.43 2.34 -1.52
CA PRO A 701 -7.88 1.14 -0.79
C PRO A 701 -7.36 -0.13 -1.46
N SER A 702 -7.14 -1.20 -0.68
CA SER A 702 -6.66 -2.49 -1.22
C SER A 702 -7.68 -3.22 -2.10
N ILE A 703 -8.95 -2.83 -1.99
CA ILE A 703 -10.14 -3.45 -2.59
C ILE A 703 -11.28 -2.44 -2.66
N THR A 704 -12.19 -2.61 -3.61
CA THR A 704 -13.52 -1.96 -3.59
C THR A 704 -14.64 -3.00 -3.73
N TYR A 705 -15.87 -2.59 -3.39
CA TYR A 705 -17.06 -3.44 -3.42
C TYR A 705 -18.12 -2.89 -4.37
N GLY A 706 -18.45 -3.66 -5.41
CA GLY A 706 -19.45 -3.27 -6.41
C GLY A 706 -20.88 -3.31 -5.89
N LYS A 707 -21.13 -3.96 -4.75
CA LYS A 707 -22.40 -3.90 -4.02
C LYS A 707 -22.17 -3.97 -2.52
N VAL A 708 -22.89 -3.14 -1.77
CA VAL A 708 -22.95 -3.23 -0.31
C VAL A 708 -24.40 -3.15 0.15
N THR A 709 -24.76 -4.04 1.07
CA THR A 709 -26.09 -4.06 1.70
C THR A 709 -25.97 -3.66 3.16
N GLU A 710 -26.55 -2.52 3.54
CA GLU A 710 -26.80 -2.14 4.93
C GLU A 710 -28.12 -2.78 5.39
N PHE A 711 -28.09 -3.47 6.54
CA PHE A 711 -29.28 -4.00 7.21
C PHE A 711 -29.51 -3.24 8.52
N ASP A 712 -30.72 -2.75 8.72
CA ASP A 712 -31.21 -2.33 10.04
C ASP A 712 -31.74 -3.59 10.74
N VAL A 713 -31.14 -3.97 11.86
CA VAL A 713 -31.48 -5.20 12.60
C VAL A 713 -32.19 -4.85 13.90
N ASP A 714 -33.30 -5.53 14.17
CA ASP A 714 -34.03 -5.42 15.42
C ASP A 714 -33.19 -5.92 16.59
N ALA A 715 -33.05 -5.09 17.62
CA ALA A 715 -32.19 -5.38 18.77
C ALA A 715 -32.74 -6.47 19.71
N ILE A 716 -34.03 -6.81 19.62
CA ILE A 716 -34.71 -7.75 20.52
C ILE A 716 -34.95 -9.09 19.81
N THR A 717 -35.43 -9.05 18.56
CA THR A 717 -35.78 -10.26 17.80
C THR A 717 -34.64 -10.74 16.89
N ALA A 718 -33.57 -9.96 16.72
CA ALA A 718 -32.51 -10.17 15.74
C ALA A 718 -33.00 -10.29 14.28
N SER A 719 -34.24 -9.88 13.99
CA SER A 719 -34.77 -9.87 12.63
C SER A 719 -34.39 -8.59 11.90
N ASN A 720 -34.08 -8.68 10.61
CA ASN A 720 -33.89 -7.50 9.77
C ASN A 720 -35.21 -6.70 9.70
N ASN A 721 -35.18 -5.40 10.00
CA ASN A 721 -36.31 -4.47 9.92
C ASN A 721 -36.37 -3.71 8.58
N GLY A 722 -35.35 -3.89 7.73
CA GLY A 722 -35.22 -3.35 6.39
C GLY A 722 -33.83 -3.59 5.84
N LYS A 723 -33.57 -3.12 4.62
CA LYS A 723 -32.20 -3.05 4.07
C LYS A 723 -32.08 -1.93 3.05
N THR A 724 -30.87 -1.40 2.89
CA THR A 724 -30.49 -0.51 1.79
C THR A 724 -29.33 -1.12 1.00
N GLU A 725 -29.50 -1.29 -0.30
CA GLU A 725 -28.46 -1.78 -1.20
C GLU A 725 -27.87 -0.63 -2.00
N TYR A 726 -26.54 -0.49 -1.96
CA TYR A 726 -25.75 0.47 -2.71
C TYR A 726 -24.96 -0.29 -3.79
N PHE A 727 -25.02 0.18 -5.03
CA PHE A 727 -24.33 -0.43 -6.17
C PHE A 727 -23.30 0.55 -6.74
N TYR A 728 -22.08 0.07 -6.92
CA TYR A 728 -20.92 0.86 -7.34
C TYR A 728 -20.32 0.36 -8.65
N GLU A 729 -19.68 1.27 -9.37
CA GLU A 729 -18.89 0.96 -10.56
C GLU A 729 -17.59 0.22 -10.20
N ASN A 730 -17.56 -1.09 -10.43
CA ASN A 730 -16.34 -1.90 -10.36
C ASN A 730 -15.45 -1.63 -11.58
N ILE A 731 -14.15 -1.41 -11.36
CA ILE A 731 -13.20 -1.09 -12.42
C ILE A 731 -11.93 -1.95 -12.28
N PRO A 732 -11.49 -2.64 -13.34
CA PRO A 732 -10.28 -3.42 -13.34
C PRO A 732 -9.04 -2.52 -13.33
N LEU A 733 -7.95 -2.97 -12.72
CA LEU A 733 -6.66 -2.31 -12.92
C LEU A 733 -6.02 -2.78 -14.21
N SER A 734 -5.61 -1.80 -15.01
CA SER A 734 -4.62 -1.99 -16.06
C SER A 734 -3.23 -1.82 -15.46
N ARG A 735 -2.38 -2.85 -15.63
CA ARG A 735 -0.94 -2.68 -15.48
C ARG A 735 -0.40 -1.88 -16.68
N LEU A 736 0.67 -1.13 -16.47
CA LEU A 736 1.47 -0.56 -17.55
C LEU A 736 2.20 -1.66 -18.32
N PHE A 737 2.65 -2.69 -17.60
CA PHE A 737 3.35 -3.84 -18.17
C PHE A 737 2.55 -5.13 -18.02
N ASP A 738 2.23 -5.77 -19.15
CA ASP A 738 1.50 -7.03 -19.23
C ASP A 738 1.90 -7.79 -20.50
N PHE A 739 2.55 -8.94 -20.33
CA PHE A 739 2.97 -9.81 -21.43
C PHE A 739 1.77 -10.41 -22.19
N SER A 740 0.68 -10.77 -21.50
CA SER A 740 -0.52 -11.31 -22.12
C SER A 740 -1.25 -10.27 -22.97
N ALA A 741 -1.07 -8.98 -22.67
CA ALA A 741 -1.53 -7.85 -23.47
C ALA A 741 -0.48 -7.32 -24.47
N GLY A 742 0.74 -7.86 -24.47
CA GLY A 742 1.86 -7.41 -25.32
C GLY A 742 2.48 -6.06 -24.94
N SER A 743 2.20 -5.52 -23.75
CA SER A 743 2.78 -4.26 -23.26
C SER A 743 4.04 -4.51 -22.43
N LEU A 744 5.21 -4.55 -23.09
CA LEU A 744 6.51 -4.65 -22.44
C LEU A 744 7.28 -3.31 -22.51
N PRO A 745 8.21 -3.03 -21.58
CA PRO A 745 9.10 -1.88 -21.69
C PRO A 745 9.99 -1.99 -22.93
N LYS A 746 10.32 -0.84 -23.54
CA LYS A 746 11.27 -0.77 -24.65
C LYS A 746 12.70 -0.94 -24.12
N VAL A 747 13.54 -1.60 -24.91
CA VAL A 747 14.97 -1.76 -24.60
C VAL A 747 15.77 -0.70 -25.37
N PHE A 748 16.61 0.04 -24.65
CA PHE A 748 17.64 0.92 -25.21
C PHE A 748 18.97 0.17 -25.12
N GLN A 749 19.56 -0.17 -26.27
CA GLN A 749 20.81 -0.94 -26.37
C GLN A 749 21.56 -0.59 -27.67
N SER A 750 22.86 -0.86 -27.70
CA SER A 750 23.69 -0.64 -28.89
C SER A 750 23.18 -1.45 -30.10
N PRO A 751 23.14 -0.86 -31.32
CA PRO A 751 22.90 -1.62 -32.55
C PRO A 751 23.93 -2.73 -32.83
N GLN A 752 25.09 -2.67 -32.17
CA GLN A 752 26.15 -3.68 -32.27
C GLN A 752 26.11 -4.71 -31.12
N TYR A 753 25.10 -4.64 -30.24
CA TYR A 753 24.95 -5.55 -29.09
C TYR A 753 24.96 -7.02 -29.51
N ARG A 754 26.01 -7.74 -29.11
CA ARG A 754 26.18 -9.18 -29.39
C ARG A 754 25.91 -10.03 -28.16
N ILE A 755 24.93 -10.93 -28.26
CA ILE A 755 24.58 -11.92 -27.24
C ILE A 755 25.75 -12.88 -26.96
N GLU A 756 26.59 -13.17 -27.97
CA GLU A 756 27.62 -14.21 -27.94
C GLU A 756 28.83 -13.88 -27.04
N THR A 757 29.14 -12.61 -26.80
CA THR A 757 30.32 -12.17 -26.03
C THR A 757 30.05 -11.91 -24.55
N GLY A 758 28.78 -11.85 -24.14
CA GLY A 758 28.37 -11.86 -22.74
C GLY A 758 28.00 -13.28 -22.30
N GLY A 759 29.00 -14.11 -21.97
CA GLY A 759 28.86 -15.57 -21.86
C GLY A 759 27.61 -16.05 -21.12
N ASN A 760 26.74 -16.79 -21.83
CA ASN A 760 25.48 -17.41 -21.36
C ASN A 760 24.48 -16.50 -20.63
N ASN A 761 24.73 -15.19 -20.58
CA ASN A 761 23.88 -14.20 -19.92
C ASN A 761 22.70 -13.88 -20.80
N GLN A 762 21.72 -14.79 -20.80
CA GLN A 762 20.45 -14.61 -21.50
C GLN A 762 19.88 -13.23 -21.15
N PRO A 763 19.56 -12.38 -22.15
CA PRO A 763 18.86 -11.15 -21.87
C PRO A 763 17.55 -11.48 -21.15
N PHE A 764 17.13 -10.53 -20.31
CA PHE A 764 16.07 -10.58 -19.30
C PHE A 764 14.69 -11.12 -19.75
N GLU A 765 14.49 -11.35 -21.05
CA GLU A 765 13.24 -11.78 -21.67
C GLU A 765 12.75 -13.18 -21.22
N THR A 766 13.65 -14.06 -20.77
CA THR A 766 13.29 -15.47 -20.44
C THR A 766 13.16 -15.78 -18.95
N THR A 767 13.74 -14.97 -18.06
CA THR A 767 13.74 -15.20 -16.60
C THR A 767 12.77 -14.31 -15.82
N LEU A 768 12.20 -13.26 -16.44
CA LEU A 768 11.15 -12.46 -15.84
C LEU A 768 9.82 -13.22 -15.81
N MET A 769 9.49 -13.84 -14.67
CA MET A 769 8.08 -14.13 -14.38
C MET A 769 7.33 -12.81 -14.21
N TYR A 770 6.14 -12.71 -14.80
CA TYR A 770 5.32 -11.49 -15.03
C TYR A 770 4.83 -10.74 -13.77
N LEU A 771 5.40 -11.07 -12.61
CA LEU A 771 5.16 -10.53 -11.28
C LEU A 771 6.43 -9.82 -10.76
N SER A 772 7.14 -9.08 -11.63
CA SER A 772 8.33 -8.29 -11.25
C SER A 772 8.16 -6.79 -11.46
N PHE A 773 7.00 -6.34 -11.95
CA PHE A 773 6.75 -4.93 -12.22
C PHE A 773 5.38 -4.49 -11.68
N THR A 774 5.38 -3.38 -10.94
CA THR A 774 4.28 -2.83 -10.14
C THR A 774 3.66 -1.56 -10.72
N PHE A 775 4.05 -1.19 -11.94
CA PHE A 775 3.53 0.01 -12.58
C PHE A 775 2.07 -0.18 -13.01
N PHE A 776 1.16 0.54 -12.36
CA PHE A 776 -0.27 0.55 -12.68
C PHE A 776 -0.69 1.84 -13.38
N LYS A 777 -1.70 1.75 -14.23
CA LYS A 777 -2.36 2.92 -14.83
C LYS A 777 -3.21 3.63 -13.76
N ASN A 778 -2.96 4.92 -13.52
CA ASN A 778 -3.66 5.70 -12.50
C ASN A 778 -4.90 6.39 -13.10
N ASP A 779 -6.00 5.64 -13.21
CA ASP A 779 -7.32 6.11 -13.68
C ASP A 779 -8.32 6.30 -12.53
N MET A 780 -7.85 6.48 -11.29
CA MET A 780 -8.67 6.43 -10.06
C MET A 780 -9.83 7.45 -10.02
N TRP A 781 -9.71 8.59 -10.73
CA TRP A 781 -10.78 9.60 -10.81
C TRP A 781 -12.06 9.08 -11.50
N ASN A 782 -11.92 8.06 -12.33
CA ASN A 782 -13.01 7.45 -13.09
C ASN A 782 -13.76 6.40 -12.25
N GLN A 783 -13.43 6.20 -10.96
CA GLN A 783 -13.84 5.04 -10.18
C GLN A 783 -14.80 5.33 -9.01
N GLY A 784 -15.45 4.27 -8.51
CA GLY A 784 -16.25 4.33 -7.27
C GLY A 784 -17.58 5.09 -7.38
N SER A 785 -18.09 5.33 -8.60
CA SER A 785 -19.37 6.04 -8.80
C SER A 785 -20.54 5.22 -8.25
N LEU A 786 -21.41 5.85 -7.45
CA LEU A 786 -22.62 5.23 -6.88
C LEU A 786 -23.69 5.16 -7.97
N LEU A 787 -23.81 4.02 -8.64
CA LEU A 787 -24.73 3.82 -9.77
C LEU A 787 -26.20 3.75 -9.33
N LYS A 788 -26.47 3.11 -8.18
CA LYS A 788 -27.84 2.85 -7.73
C LYS A 788 -27.94 2.67 -6.22
N THR A 789 -29.05 3.13 -5.63
CA THR A 789 -29.43 2.87 -4.24
C THR A 789 -30.87 2.33 -4.19
N ASN A 790 -31.06 1.13 -3.66
CA ASN A 790 -32.39 0.56 -3.41
C ASN A 790 -32.67 0.54 -1.90
N ILE A 791 -33.79 1.12 -1.47
CA ILE A 791 -34.26 1.07 -0.07
C ILE A 791 -35.43 0.08 0.00
N TYR A 792 -35.34 -0.89 0.90
CA TYR A 792 -36.31 -1.94 1.13
C TYR A 792 -36.90 -1.88 2.54
N LYS A 793 -38.18 -2.17 2.66
CA LYS A 793 -38.82 -2.57 3.92
C LYS A 793 -39.18 -4.05 3.89
N ASN A 794 -39.42 -4.64 5.06
CA ASN A 794 -40.00 -5.97 5.16
C ASN A 794 -41.35 -6.03 4.42
N GLY A 795 -41.56 -7.11 3.68
CA GLY A 795 -42.85 -7.47 3.11
C GLY A 795 -43.78 -8.07 4.15
N THR A 796 -44.99 -8.40 3.73
CA THR A 796 -46.02 -9.02 4.59
C THR A 796 -45.74 -10.49 4.92
N SER A 797 -44.79 -11.12 4.24
CA SER A 797 -44.37 -12.51 4.49
C SER A 797 -42.95 -12.56 5.08
N PRO A 798 -42.63 -13.50 5.97
CA PRO A 798 -41.28 -13.66 6.53
C PRO A 798 -40.20 -13.71 5.45
N ASN A 799 -39.06 -13.06 5.68
CA ASN A 799 -37.91 -12.97 4.77
C ASN A 799 -38.19 -12.37 3.37
N THR A 800 -39.36 -11.75 3.15
CA THR A 800 -39.63 -10.99 1.92
C THR A 800 -39.31 -9.51 2.10
N TYR A 801 -38.89 -8.85 1.03
CA TYR A 801 -38.56 -7.42 1.02
C TYR A 801 -39.30 -6.71 -0.12
N LYS A 802 -39.89 -5.54 0.18
CA LYS A 802 -40.50 -4.65 -0.82
C LYS A 802 -39.64 -3.41 -1.00
N ILE A 803 -39.24 -3.12 -2.24
CA ILE A 803 -38.59 -1.85 -2.59
C ILE A 803 -39.60 -0.72 -2.32
N ILE A 804 -39.19 0.25 -1.50
CA ILE A 804 -39.96 1.47 -1.23
C ILE A 804 -39.39 2.68 -1.97
N ARG A 805 -38.11 2.64 -2.35
CA ARG A 805 -37.45 3.66 -3.16
C ARG A 805 -36.30 3.02 -3.93
N SER A 806 -36.18 3.34 -5.22
CA SER A 806 -34.97 3.15 -6.00
C SER A 806 -34.47 4.55 -6.35
N ILE A 807 -33.15 4.71 -6.40
CA ILE A 807 -32.47 5.92 -6.86
C ILE A 807 -31.41 5.44 -7.85
N VAL A 808 -31.46 5.88 -9.10
CA VAL A 808 -30.45 5.56 -10.13
C VAL A 808 -29.71 6.83 -10.52
N ASN A 809 -28.38 6.82 -10.45
CA ASN A 809 -27.55 7.93 -10.89
C ASN A 809 -26.91 7.59 -12.23
N GLN A 810 -26.95 8.54 -13.16
CA GLN A 810 -26.18 8.49 -14.40
C GLN A 810 -25.05 9.51 -14.33
N TYR A 811 -23.89 9.16 -14.90
CA TYR A 811 -22.70 10.00 -14.89
C TYR A 811 -22.23 10.28 -16.32
N ILE A 812 -21.71 11.48 -16.57
CA ILE A 812 -20.93 11.79 -17.78
C ILE A 812 -19.52 12.23 -17.40
N ILE A 813 -18.58 11.96 -18.30
CA ILE A 813 -17.22 12.53 -18.26
C ILE A 813 -17.30 13.90 -18.93
N LEU A 814 -17.08 14.97 -18.17
CA LEU A 814 -17.10 16.34 -18.72
C LEU A 814 -15.80 16.71 -19.42
N LYS A 815 -14.67 16.22 -18.89
CA LYS A 815 -13.34 16.48 -19.40
C LYS A 815 -12.41 15.37 -18.95
N GLN A 816 -11.46 15.00 -19.80
CA GLN A 816 -10.40 14.03 -19.51
C GLN A 816 -9.07 14.54 -20.08
N GLN A 817 -7.99 14.23 -19.39
CA GLN A 817 -6.61 14.47 -19.79
C GLN A 817 -5.73 13.31 -19.28
N SER A 818 -4.53 13.15 -19.86
CA SER A 818 -3.47 12.29 -19.31
C SER A 818 -2.21 13.12 -19.08
N LEU A 819 -1.51 12.85 -17.98
CA LEU A 819 -0.12 13.28 -17.78
C LEU A 819 0.80 12.08 -17.98
N ALA A 820 1.85 12.26 -18.77
CA ALA A 820 2.89 11.27 -18.94
C ALA A 820 3.78 11.19 -17.68
N TYR A 821 4.28 10.00 -17.38
CA TYR A 821 5.41 9.77 -16.49
C TYR A 821 6.35 8.74 -17.11
N ASN A 822 7.64 8.89 -16.88
CA ASN A 822 8.67 8.03 -17.41
C ASN A 822 9.04 6.95 -16.39
N VAL A 823 9.19 5.72 -16.86
CA VAL A 823 9.75 4.61 -16.10
C VAL A 823 11.07 4.27 -16.76
N VAL A 824 12.18 4.40 -16.04
CA VAL A 824 13.52 4.04 -16.52
C VAL A 824 14.24 3.20 -15.47
N PHE A 825 14.76 2.05 -15.88
CA PHE A 825 15.59 1.19 -15.04
C PHE A 825 16.68 0.52 -15.87
N SER A 826 17.78 0.15 -15.21
CA SER A 826 18.82 -0.70 -15.79
C SER A 826 18.95 -1.96 -14.95
N ASN A 827 19.36 -3.04 -15.60
CA ASN A 827 19.68 -4.29 -14.91
C ASN A 827 21.05 -4.23 -14.22
N PHE A 828 21.84 -3.18 -14.41
CA PHE A 828 23.19 -3.08 -13.84
C PHE A 828 23.29 -1.94 -12.82
N ALA A 829 23.99 -2.19 -11.70
CA ALA A 829 24.19 -1.22 -10.63
C ALA A 829 24.96 0.03 -11.11
N ALA A 830 25.92 -0.18 -12.02
CA ALA A 830 26.52 0.83 -12.88
C ALA A 830 26.50 0.27 -14.32
N PRO A 831 26.39 1.11 -15.37
CA PRO A 831 26.44 0.63 -16.74
C PRO A 831 27.77 -0.09 -17.01
N VAL A 832 27.68 -1.39 -17.31
CA VAL A 832 28.85 -2.24 -17.55
C VAL A 832 29.33 -2.05 -18.98
N PHE A 833 30.63 -1.81 -19.12
CA PHE A 833 31.37 -1.91 -20.38
C PHE A 833 32.29 -3.12 -20.25
N PRO A 834 32.34 -4.06 -21.22
CA PRO A 834 33.33 -5.12 -21.22
C PRO A 834 34.62 -4.60 -21.83
N GLU A 835 35.43 -3.98 -20.97
CA GLU A 835 36.90 -3.95 -20.96
C GLU A 835 37.29 -3.06 -19.76
N ASP A 836 37.83 -3.68 -18.70
CA ASP A 836 37.98 -3.06 -17.37
C ASP A 836 38.99 -1.90 -17.33
N TYR A 837 38.53 -0.66 -17.58
CA TYR A 837 39.13 0.55 -17.00
C TYR A 837 38.06 1.64 -16.75
N PRO A 838 37.65 1.90 -15.49
CA PRO A 838 36.70 2.98 -15.18
C PRO A 838 37.28 4.40 -15.35
N ASP A 839 38.60 4.53 -15.57
CA ASP A 839 39.34 5.79 -15.54
C ASP A 839 39.53 6.47 -16.92
N SER A 840 38.99 5.91 -18.01
CA SER A 840 39.15 6.43 -19.37
C SER A 840 37.85 6.87 -20.06
N PHE A 841 36.91 7.46 -19.31
CA PHE A 841 35.74 8.14 -19.87
C PHE A 841 36.14 9.45 -20.60
N ALA A 842 36.65 9.30 -21.83
CA ALA A 842 36.82 10.42 -22.75
C ALA A 842 35.45 10.85 -23.28
N LEU A 843 34.92 11.96 -22.75
CA LEU A 843 33.82 12.66 -23.40
C LEU A 843 34.31 13.25 -24.74
N PRO A 844 33.64 13.00 -25.89
CA PRO A 844 32.37 12.30 -26.08
C PRO A 844 32.50 10.82 -26.54
N TYR A 845 31.42 10.07 -26.35
CA TYR A 845 31.23 8.66 -26.75
C TYR A 845 31.53 8.39 -28.23
N ASN A 846 32.22 7.27 -28.52
CA ASN A 846 32.54 6.81 -29.87
C ASN A 846 31.84 5.48 -30.20
N GLN A 847 30.95 5.51 -31.19
CA GLN A 847 30.06 4.41 -31.57
C GLN A 847 30.75 3.24 -32.30
N ASN A 848 32.01 3.40 -32.74
CA ASN A 848 32.69 2.43 -33.61
C ASN A 848 33.45 1.32 -32.86
N ALA A 849 33.50 1.36 -31.53
CA ALA A 849 34.21 0.39 -30.69
C ALA A 849 33.32 -0.21 -29.57
N ASP A 850 32.00 0.04 -29.62
CA ASP A 850 31.06 -0.31 -28.57
C ASP A 850 30.14 -1.48 -28.97
N PHE A 851 30.60 -2.69 -28.64
CA PHE A 851 29.89 -3.93 -28.94
C PHE A 851 28.84 -4.33 -27.89
N CYS A 852 28.75 -3.63 -26.75
CA CYS A 852 28.14 -4.20 -25.53
C CYS A 852 27.48 -3.22 -24.54
N SER A 853 27.52 -1.89 -24.75
CA SER A 853 27.09 -0.95 -23.70
C SER A 853 25.59 -0.98 -23.38
N GLY A 854 25.31 -1.00 -22.08
CA GLY A 854 24.25 -0.19 -21.46
C GLY A 854 22.80 -0.49 -21.85
N MET A 855 22.26 -1.63 -21.41
CA MET A 855 20.82 -1.89 -21.45
C MET A 855 20.06 -1.00 -20.45
N PHE A 856 19.24 -0.07 -20.95
CA PHE A 856 18.13 0.52 -20.18
C PHE A 856 16.80 -0.05 -20.66
N TYR A 857 15.89 -0.29 -19.73
CA TYR A 857 14.49 -0.57 -20.00
C TYR A 857 13.71 0.70 -19.70
N TYR A 858 12.90 1.13 -20.66
CA TYR A 858 12.16 2.37 -20.55
C TYR A 858 10.73 2.26 -21.06
N ALA A 859 9.82 3.02 -20.46
CA ALA A 859 8.45 3.16 -20.93
C ALA A 859 7.84 4.48 -20.48
N VAL A 860 6.76 4.88 -21.15
CA VAL A 860 5.95 6.03 -20.76
C VAL A 860 4.62 5.52 -20.21
N GLY A 861 4.43 5.71 -18.91
CA GLY A 861 3.14 5.53 -18.24
C GLY A 861 2.27 6.78 -18.33
N GLN A 862 1.00 6.64 -17.94
CA GLN A 862 0.07 7.76 -17.88
C GLN A 862 -0.75 7.77 -16.59
N THR A 863 -0.85 8.96 -15.99
CA THR A 863 -1.83 9.28 -14.95
C THR A 863 -3.00 9.98 -15.63
N SER A 864 -4.19 9.37 -15.62
CA SER A 864 -5.38 10.04 -16.14
C SER A 864 -5.96 11.01 -15.11
N GLN A 865 -6.54 12.07 -15.64
CA GLN A 865 -7.24 13.13 -14.95
C GLN A 865 -8.59 13.33 -15.62
N GLY A 866 -9.62 13.68 -14.85
CA GLY A 866 -10.93 13.91 -15.41
C GLY A 866 -12.01 14.15 -14.37
N LYS A 867 -13.15 14.63 -14.85
CA LYS A 867 -14.31 14.94 -14.00
C LYS A 867 -15.53 14.13 -14.44
N LYS A 868 -16.04 13.30 -13.53
CA LYS A 868 -17.41 12.76 -13.62
C LYS A 868 -18.39 13.71 -12.92
N GLU A 869 -19.53 13.97 -13.55
CA GLU A 869 -20.68 14.62 -12.91
C GLU A 869 -21.94 13.78 -13.08
N ILE A 870 -22.82 13.83 -12.07
CA ILE A 870 -24.15 13.20 -12.13
C ILE A 870 -25.03 14.03 -13.07
N THR A 871 -25.55 13.42 -14.13
CA THR A 871 -26.46 14.09 -15.08
C THR A 871 -27.92 13.95 -14.68
N THR A 872 -28.30 12.78 -14.18
CA THR A 872 -29.66 12.49 -13.73
C THR A 872 -29.63 11.63 -12.48
N THR A 873 -30.61 11.89 -11.62
CA THR A 873 -30.96 11.04 -10.48
C THR A 873 -32.45 10.76 -10.59
N THR A 874 -32.81 9.50 -10.87
CA THR A 874 -34.21 9.04 -11.03
C THR A 874 -34.66 8.15 -9.88
#